data_AF-A0A1V4XLU8-F1
#
_entry.id   AF-A0A1V4XLU8-F1
#
_cell.length_a   1.000
_cell.length_b   1.000
_cell.length_c   1.000
_cell.angle_alpha   90.00
_cell.angle_beta   90.00
_cell.angle_gamma   90.00
#
_symmetry.space_group_name_H-M   'P 1'
#
loop_
_entity.id
_entity.type
_entity.pdbx_description
1 polymer ?
#
loop_
_entity_poly.entity_id
_entity_poly.type
_entity_poly.pdbx_seq_one_letter_code
_entity_poly.pdbx_strand_id
1 'polypeptide(L)'
;MDLDSFTRNWSELRRLVGPSVKILQVVKADAYGHGAIEISHTALKNGAACLGVANADEGVQLRVSGITAPIIILSPSTKGEIREIIKYGLTPSLSDLMFAGEFQRHLEEAGVTAPVHIEIDTGMGRGGILWNEAPALIRKILAFPNIVVEGLFSHFASSEICVNFNEQQGTLFLALVEKLSAEGISIPIKHMANSGAILNYPRFFLDMVRPGLMSYGIHPATQTEGKADLCPVMSFKTRVILLKEFPKGAGIGYNRTYITDRPSRIATLPVGYGDGYGIILSNQGEVLIRGKRVPVVGRVSMDMVTIDVSSLPDCRIGDEAVLMGRQGGEEISANDIASRIGTISYDILCTLGKRAPRIFVQQGRAEAVEPRLRRIFIPQEERSLARIDGMIRQCFQVRARSEELGDAIFYEMFEALFGKNDRPLELRTNFRYDITLSEPGGEQAGETGPAADGFRVTTHIEYTKVFRNPVFLIGCALDNGQLSAFFDDPLCEYRWLLQDGGSGDADKDFRVNRVRIDEEDIPVIRRESTNRGYEVWCGGEHLKERLGQQVRVELEVVTRSSRGCRFFPVYLVYPTRGLEINFRYEGTPVSTVQEICFFAGKHPYPEIIRDPGRCVSLRIRDGEWIFPNSGVTFLWDYDPSK
;
A
#
# COMPACT_ATOMS: atom_id res chain seq x y z
N MET A 1 12.27 -8.14 14.39
CA MET A 1 12.93 -6.84 14.58
C MET A 1 12.84 -6.49 16.05
N ASP A 2 13.96 -6.43 16.74
CA ASP A 2 14.03 -6.10 18.16
C ASP A 2 14.30 -4.60 18.33
N LEU A 3 13.25 -3.86 18.71
CA LEU A 3 13.31 -2.42 18.90
C LEU A 3 14.06 -2.01 20.17
N ASP A 4 14.23 -2.93 21.14
CA ASP A 4 15.07 -2.69 22.31
C ASP A 4 16.54 -2.74 21.90
N SER A 5 16.92 -3.67 21.03
CA SER A 5 18.25 -3.69 20.40
C SER A 5 18.51 -2.42 19.60
N PHE A 6 17.54 -1.93 18.82
CA PHE A 6 17.68 -0.65 18.11
C PHE A 6 17.86 0.53 19.09
N THR A 7 17.10 0.56 20.18
CA THR A 7 17.21 1.61 21.22
C THR A 7 18.56 1.57 21.95
N ARG A 8 19.13 0.38 22.18
CA ARG A 8 20.49 0.22 22.73
C ARG A 8 21.54 0.75 21.77
N ASN A 9 21.46 0.39 20.49
CA ASN A 9 22.36 0.91 19.46
C ASN A 9 22.26 2.44 19.35
N TRP A 10 21.06 2.99 19.50
CA TRP A 10 20.86 4.44 19.51
C TRP A 10 21.55 5.11 20.70
N SER A 11 21.48 4.50 21.89
CA SER A 11 22.15 5.00 23.09
C SER A 11 23.66 4.98 22.92
N GLU A 12 24.20 3.91 22.33
CA GLU A 12 25.62 3.79 22.02
C GLU A 12 26.07 4.81 20.97
N LEU A 13 25.30 4.98 19.91
CA LEU A 13 25.51 6.03 18.92
C LEU A 13 25.53 7.41 19.57
N ARG A 14 24.58 7.70 20.47
CA ARG A 14 24.51 8.98 21.18
C ARG A 14 25.72 9.20 22.09
N ARG A 15 26.20 8.14 22.74
CA ARG A 15 27.44 8.17 23.56
C ARG A 15 28.66 8.52 22.70
N LEU A 16 28.74 7.99 21.48
CA LEU A 16 29.86 8.22 20.56
C LEU A 16 29.87 9.64 20.00
N VAL A 17 28.72 10.16 19.55
CA VAL A 17 28.66 11.46 18.84
C VAL A 17 28.41 12.66 19.75
N GLY A 18 27.96 12.42 20.97
CA GLY A 18 27.65 13.47 21.95
C GLY A 18 26.27 14.12 21.76
N PRO A 19 25.86 14.99 22.70
CA PRO A 19 24.52 15.56 22.73
C PRO A 19 24.30 16.70 21.72
N SER A 20 25.36 17.38 21.29
CA SER A 20 25.28 18.54 20.40
C SER A 20 25.14 18.18 18.91
N VAL A 21 25.53 16.96 18.54
CA VAL A 21 25.53 16.50 17.15
C VAL A 21 24.14 15.96 16.78
N LYS A 22 23.57 16.49 15.70
CA LYS A 22 22.28 16.01 15.17
C LYS A 22 22.46 14.63 14.55
N ILE A 23 21.38 13.85 14.50
CA ILE A 23 21.40 12.53 13.89
C ILE A 23 20.32 12.45 12.82
N LEU A 24 20.75 12.19 11.59
CA LEU A 24 19.90 11.83 10.46
C LEU A 24 19.86 10.31 10.39
N GLN A 25 18.74 9.71 10.82
CA GLN A 25 18.60 8.26 10.76
C GLN A 25 18.35 7.84 9.30
N VAL A 26 19.26 7.06 8.73
CA VAL A 26 19.10 6.55 7.36
C VAL A 26 18.13 5.37 7.39
N VAL A 27 17.01 5.51 6.68
CA VAL A 27 15.91 4.53 6.60
C VAL A 27 15.58 4.13 5.15
N LYS A 28 16.47 4.45 4.20
CA LYS A 28 16.34 4.04 2.80
C LYS A 28 16.30 2.52 2.62
N ALA A 29 15.76 2.05 1.50
CA ALA A 29 15.56 0.64 1.18
C ALA A 29 14.80 -0.10 2.29
N ASP A 30 13.66 0.46 2.70
CA ASP A 30 12.82 -0.08 3.79
C ASP A 30 13.59 -0.24 5.12
N ALA A 31 14.36 0.78 5.51
CA ALA A 31 15.32 0.71 6.61
C ALA A 31 16.27 -0.49 6.51
N TYR A 32 16.87 -0.69 5.34
CA TYR A 32 17.68 -1.87 5.01
C TYR A 32 16.93 -3.18 5.30
N GLY A 33 15.66 -3.26 4.88
CA GLY A 33 14.77 -4.40 5.10
C GLY A 33 14.19 -4.56 6.50
N HIS A 34 14.49 -3.65 7.44
CA HIS A 34 13.99 -3.70 8.83
C HIS A 34 12.55 -3.18 8.98
N GLY A 35 12.01 -2.47 7.99
CA GLY A 35 10.71 -1.81 8.04
C GLY A 35 10.85 -0.33 8.35
N ALA A 36 10.69 0.52 7.33
CA ALA A 36 11.03 1.93 7.42
C ALA A 36 10.13 2.72 8.39
N ILE A 37 8.84 2.39 8.47
CA ILE A 37 7.86 3.16 9.27
C ILE A 37 8.17 3.01 10.76
N GLU A 38 8.26 1.77 11.25
CA GLU A 38 8.48 1.46 12.67
C GLU A 38 9.87 1.90 13.14
N ILE A 39 10.90 1.70 12.31
CA ILE A 39 12.25 2.19 12.59
C ILE A 39 12.26 3.71 12.65
N SER A 40 11.58 4.40 11.73
CA SER A 40 11.50 5.86 11.74
C SER A 40 10.82 6.39 13.00
N HIS A 41 9.69 5.82 13.41
CA HIS A 41 9.04 6.18 14.67
C HIS A 41 9.95 5.96 15.88
N THR A 42 10.63 4.82 15.91
CA THR A 42 11.55 4.48 17.02
C THR A 42 12.74 5.45 17.06
N ALA A 43 13.33 5.78 15.91
CA ALA A 43 14.43 6.73 15.81
C ALA A 43 14.01 8.15 16.23
N LEU A 44 12.85 8.62 15.76
CA LEU A 44 12.31 9.94 16.13
C LEU A 44 12.00 10.02 17.62
N LYS A 45 11.40 8.98 18.21
CA LYS A 45 11.15 8.89 19.66
C LYS A 45 12.45 8.97 20.48
N ASN A 46 13.54 8.46 19.93
CA ASN A 46 14.87 8.51 20.54
C ASN A 46 15.67 9.79 20.22
N GLY A 47 15.09 10.74 19.47
CA GLY A 47 15.69 12.05 19.20
C GLY A 47 16.47 12.14 17.89
N ALA A 48 16.08 11.38 16.86
CA ALA A 48 16.52 11.66 15.49
C ALA A 48 16.04 13.05 15.07
N ALA A 49 16.93 13.85 14.48
CA ALA A 49 16.59 15.19 14.01
C ALA A 49 15.85 15.15 12.67
N CYS A 50 16.20 14.18 11.83
CA CYS A 50 15.63 13.96 10.51
C CYS A 50 15.84 12.51 10.06
N LEU A 51 15.20 12.16 8.94
CA LEU A 51 15.27 10.84 8.32
C LEU A 51 15.90 10.94 6.93
N GLY A 52 16.67 9.93 6.54
CA GLY A 52 17.32 9.84 5.23
C GLY A 52 16.74 8.74 4.37
N VAL A 53 16.23 9.09 3.20
CA VAL A 53 15.69 8.16 2.19
C VAL A 53 16.48 8.22 0.89
N ALA A 54 16.30 7.25 -0.01
CA ALA A 54 16.99 7.22 -1.29
C ALA A 54 16.31 8.07 -2.37
N ASN A 55 14.98 8.14 -2.39
CA ASN A 55 14.17 8.77 -3.44
C ASN A 55 12.86 9.36 -2.87
N ALA A 56 12.08 10.04 -3.72
CA ALA A 56 10.83 10.64 -3.30
C ALA A 56 9.80 9.61 -2.84
N ASP A 57 9.67 8.46 -3.53
CA ASP A 57 8.68 7.43 -3.19
C ASP A 57 8.82 6.92 -1.75
N GLU A 58 10.05 6.65 -1.30
CA GLU A 58 10.33 6.29 0.09
C GLU A 58 9.92 7.41 1.07
N GLY A 59 10.22 8.67 0.72
CA GLY A 59 9.81 9.82 1.53
C GLY A 59 8.28 10.00 1.58
N VAL A 60 7.59 9.79 0.45
CA VAL A 60 6.14 9.80 0.35
C VAL A 60 5.55 8.72 1.25
N GLN A 61 6.09 7.49 1.23
CA GLN A 61 5.64 6.40 2.09
C GLN A 61 5.68 6.80 3.57
N LEU A 62 6.77 7.43 4.02
CA LEU A 62 6.90 7.89 5.40
C LEU A 62 5.91 9.01 5.73
N ARG A 63 5.75 10.00 4.84
CA ARG A 63 4.77 11.10 5.01
C ARG A 63 3.35 10.58 5.12
N VAL A 64 2.99 9.67 4.21
CA VAL A 64 1.68 9.03 4.14
C VAL A 64 1.42 8.16 5.38
N SER A 65 2.46 7.64 6.04
CA SER A 65 2.34 6.96 7.34
C SER A 65 2.20 7.90 8.56
N GLY A 66 2.18 9.22 8.36
CA GLY A 66 2.00 10.22 9.42
C GLY A 66 3.30 10.82 9.97
N ILE A 67 4.46 10.53 9.37
CA ILE A 67 5.74 11.13 9.80
C ILE A 67 5.84 12.57 9.33
N THR A 68 5.97 13.51 10.28
CA THR A 68 6.07 14.95 10.03
C THR A 68 7.49 15.51 10.15
N ALA A 69 8.44 14.74 10.70
CA ALA A 69 9.84 15.16 10.83
C ALA A 69 10.50 15.44 9.46
N PRO A 70 11.59 16.24 9.38
CA PRO A 70 12.28 16.46 8.11
C PRO A 70 12.77 15.15 7.48
N ILE A 71 12.53 14.99 6.17
CA ILE A 71 12.94 13.82 5.39
C ILE A 71 13.83 14.31 4.26
N ILE A 72 15.08 13.87 4.26
CA ILE A 72 16.09 14.25 3.30
C ILE A 72 16.29 13.11 2.30
N ILE A 73 16.15 13.43 1.02
CA ILE A 73 16.47 12.52 -0.08
C ILE A 73 17.97 12.60 -0.32
N LEU A 74 18.68 11.51 -0.06
CA LEU A 74 20.15 11.45 -0.08
C LEU A 74 20.74 11.23 -1.47
N SER A 75 19.92 10.85 -2.45
CA SER A 75 20.36 10.65 -3.85
C SER A 75 19.93 11.83 -4.73
N PRO A 76 20.61 12.06 -5.86
CA PRO A 76 20.12 12.99 -6.88
C PRO A 76 18.68 12.62 -7.29
N SER A 77 17.78 13.60 -7.21
CA SER A 77 16.38 13.42 -7.60
C SER A 77 16.19 13.66 -9.10
N THR A 78 15.22 12.98 -9.69
CA THR A 78 14.83 13.16 -11.08
C THR A 78 13.81 14.29 -11.24
N LYS A 79 13.67 14.83 -12.46
CA LYS A 79 12.65 15.85 -12.75
C LYS A 79 11.22 15.37 -12.44
N GLY A 80 10.94 14.08 -12.62
CA GLY A 80 9.63 13.48 -12.33
C GLY A 80 9.25 13.50 -10.86
N GLU A 81 10.24 13.53 -9.97
CA GLU A 81 10.03 13.53 -8.52
C GLU A 81 9.73 14.91 -7.95
N ILE A 82 10.02 16.01 -8.67
CA ILE A 82 9.91 17.39 -8.16
C ILE A 82 8.53 17.70 -7.59
N ARG A 83 7.46 17.31 -8.30
CA ARG A 83 6.08 17.58 -7.84
C ARG A 83 5.78 16.88 -6.53
N GLU A 84 6.30 15.68 -6.32
CA GLU A 84 6.09 14.89 -5.11
C GLU A 84 6.92 15.43 -3.96
N ILE A 85 8.17 15.82 -4.23
CA ILE A 85 9.05 16.50 -3.28
C ILE A 85 8.36 17.74 -2.70
N ILE A 86 7.81 18.60 -3.56
CA ILE A 86 7.10 19.81 -3.13
C ILE A 86 5.82 19.44 -2.37
N LYS A 87 4.97 18.59 -2.96
CA LYS A 87 3.67 18.21 -2.40
C LYS A 87 3.77 17.60 -1.00
N TYR A 88 4.81 16.80 -0.76
CA TYR A 88 4.98 16.09 0.51
C TYR A 88 6.04 16.73 1.43
N GLY A 89 6.56 17.92 1.09
CA GLY A 89 7.54 18.63 1.91
C GLY A 89 8.78 17.79 2.22
N LEU A 90 9.38 17.22 1.17
CA LEU A 90 10.65 16.49 1.24
C LEU A 90 11.82 17.45 0.94
N THR A 91 12.98 17.21 1.54
CA THR A 91 14.21 17.99 1.33
C THR A 91 15.09 17.27 0.30
N PRO A 92 15.21 17.75 -0.95
CA PRO A 92 16.05 17.08 -1.94
C PRO A 92 17.54 17.40 -1.75
N SER A 93 18.38 16.49 -2.24
CA SER A 93 19.80 16.77 -2.45
C SER A 93 20.03 17.37 -3.83
N LEU A 94 20.77 18.49 -3.91
CA LEU A 94 21.18 19.12 -5.16
C LEU A 94 22.61 18.68 -5.51
N SER A 95 22.78 18.14 -6.72
CA SER A 95 24.06 17.71 -7.25
C SER A 95 24.49 18.48 -8.51
N ASP A 96 23.58 19.25 -9.11
CA ASP A 96 23.84 20.04 -10.31
C ASP A 96 22.89 21.25 -10.41
N LEU A 97 23.27 22.21 -11.28
CA LEU A 97 22.52 23.45 -11.46
C LEU A 97 21.25 23.28 -12.32
N MET A 98 21.21 22.28 -13.21
CA MET A 98 20.06 22.03 -14.07
C MET A 98 18.86 21.58 -13.25
N PHE A 99 19.05 20.62 -12.35
CA PHE A 99 18.00 20.20 -11.43
C PHE A 99 17.60 21.33 -10.48
N ALA A 100 18.57 22.10 -9.94
CA ALA A 100 18.27 23.23 -9.07
C ALA A 100 17.38 24.30 -9.76
N GLY A 101 17.66 24.62 -11.03
CA GLY A 101 16.87 25.57 -11.80
C GLY A 101 15.45 25.07 -12.09
N GLU A 102 15.29 23.78 -12.41
CA GLU A 102 13.95 23.17 -12.58
C GLU A 102 13.18 23.15 -11.27
N PHE A 103 13.84 22.83 -10.16
CA PHE A 103 13.22 22.82 -8.84
C PHE A 103 12.75 24.22 -8.44
N GLN A 104 13.59 25.24 -8.63
CA GLN A 104 13.23 26.65 -8.42
C GLN A 104 11.97 27.03 -9.22
N ARG A 105 11.89 26.69 -10.50
CA ARG A 105 10.72 27.02 -11.33
C ARG A 105 9.44 26.40 -10.77
N HIS A 106 9.48 25.14 -10.34
CA HIS A 106 8.31 24.49 -9.76
C HIS A 106 7.93 25.05 -8.38
N LEU A 107 8.91 25.50 -7.58
CA LEU A 107 8.64 26.18 -6.32
C LEU A 107 7.97 27.54 -6.54
N GLU A 108 8.41 28.29 -7.55
CA GLU A 108 7.82 29.55 -7.97
C GLU A 108 6.38 29.36 -8.47
N GLU A 109 6.14 28.37 -9.34
CA GLU A 109 4.80 28.00 -9.82
C GLU A 109 3.87 27.60 -8.67
N ALA A 110 4.39 26.92 -7.65
CA ALA A 110 3.63 26.51 -6.47
C ALA A 110 3.50 27.62 -5.41
N GLY A 111 4.21 28.75 -5.55
CA GLY A 111 4.20 29.84 -4.58
C GLY A 111 4.80 29.48 -3.21
N VAL A 112 5.73 28.52 -3.15
CA VAL A 112 6.32 28.04 -1.89
C VAL A 112 7.85 28.16 -1.90
N THR A 113 8.47 28.00 -0.72
CA THR A 113 9.92 27.85 -0.58
C THR A 113 10.22 26.46 -0.01
N ALA A 114 11.39 25.91 -0.32
CA ALA A 114 11.77 24.59 0.17
C ALA A 114 13.25 24.53 0.61
N PRO A 115 13.55 23.82 1.71
CA PRO A 115 14.92 23.53 2.10
C PRO A 115 15.56 22.55 1.12
N VAL A 116 16.87 22.69 0.92
CA VAL A 116 17.69 21.77 0.14
C VAL A 116 19.01 21.48 0.83
N HIS A 117 19.58 20.31 0.54
CA HIS A 117 20.94 19.96 0.92
C HIS A 117 21.81 19.90 -0.34
N ILE A 118 23.00 20.49 -0.35
CA ILE A 118 23.93 20.41 -1.48
C ILE A 118 24.91 19.27 -1.24
N GLU A 119 24.95 18.29 -2.14
CA GLU A 119 25.92 17.19 -2.10
C GLU A 119 27.21 17.63 -2.80
N ILE A 120 28.35 17.38 -2.15
CA ILE A 120 29.69 17.66 -2.65
C ILE A 120 30.44 16.35 -2.86
N ASP A 121 30.93 16.13 -4.07
CA ASP A 121 31.81 15.01 -4.36
C ASP A 121 33.26 15.36 -4.02
N THR A 122 33.77 14.76 -2.94
CA THR A 122 35.16 14.87 -2.52
C THR A 122 35.98 13.61 -2.84
N GLY A 123 35.45 12.69 -3.66
CA GLY A 123 36.14 11.48 -4.10
C GLY A 123 35.32 10.19 -4.05
N MET A 124 34.00 10.25 -3.83
CA MET A 124 33.15 9.07 -3.95
C MET A 124 32.85 8.75 -5.43
N GLY A 125 32.81 9.77 -6.30
CA GLY A 125 32.58 9.58 -7.73
C GLY A 125 31.16 9.14 -8.10
N ARG A 126 30.17 9.40 -7.24
CA ARG A 126 28.79 8.89 -7.39
C ARG A 126 27.76 9.97 -7.67
N GLY A 127 27.83 11.07 -6.95
CA GLY A 127 26.86 12.15 -6.96
C GLY A 127 27.43 13.38 -6.26
N GLY A 128 26.75 14.51 -6.46
CA GLY A 128 27.18 15.80 -5.94
C GLY A 128 28.01 16.62 -6.91
N ILE A 129 28.15 17.90 -6.55
CA ILE A 129 28.99 18.86 -7.26
C ILE A 129 30.45 18.56 -6.93
N LEU A 130 31.32 18.52 -7.94
CA LEU A 130 32.75 18.31 -7.72
C LEU A 130 33.32 19.44 -6.84
N TRP A 131 34.08 19.07 -5.81
CA TRP A 131 34.54 19.99 -4.76
C TRP A 131 35.23 21.28 -5.26
N ASN A 132 35.93 21.22 -6.41
CA ASN A 132 36.64 22.36 -7.01
C ASN A 132 35.70 23.33 -7.75
N GLU A 133 34.57 22.84 -8.25
CA GLU A 133 33.53 23.63 -8.93
C GLU A 133 32.47 24.16 -7.95
N ALA A 134 32.34 23.52 -6.79
CA ALA A 134 31.34 23.79 -5.77
C ALA A 134 31.19 25.28 -5.38
N PRO A 135 32.26 26.07 -5.14
CA PRO A 135 32.09 27.47 -4.77
C PRO A 135 31.31 28.28 -5.81
N ALA A 136 31.57 28.06 -7.10
CA ALA A 136 30.90 28.80 -8.17
C ALA A 136 29.43 28.40 -8.30
N LEU A 137 29.12 27.11 -8.17
CA LEU A 137 27.76 26.60 -8.33
C LEU A 137 26.89 26.88 -7.10
N ILE A 138 27.44 26.81 -5.89
CA ILE A 138 26.71 27.17 -4.65
C ILE A 138 26.25 28.64 -4.71
N ARG A 139 27.09 29.57 -5.20
CA ARG A 139 26.68 30.98 -5.37
C ARG A 139 25.49 31.14 -6.32
N LYS A 140 25.44 30.35 -7.39
CA LYS A 140 24.31 30.36 -8.32
C LYS A 140 23.05 29.79 -7.67
N ILE A 141 23.18 28.72 -6.88
CA ILE A 141 22.05 28.11 -6.17
C ILE A 141 21.50 29.08 -5.11
N LEU A 142 22.36 29.78 -4.37
CA LEU A 142 21.95 30.79 -3.38
C LEU A 142 21.22 31.99 -3.98
N ALA A 143 21.34 32.23 -5.28
CA ALA A 143 20.60 33.29 -5.97
C ALA A 143 19.15 32.91 -6.30
N PHE A 144 18.75 31.64 -6.12
CA PHE A 144 17.37 31.21 -6.34
C PHE A 144 16.47 31.59 -5.14
N PRO A 145 15.44 32.42 -5.34
CA PRO A 145 14.70 33.03 -4.23
C PRO A 145 13.80 32.04 -3.45
N ASN A 146 13.41 30.92 -4.05
CA ASN A 146 12.54 29.93 -3.40
C ASN A 146 13.31 28.74 -2.81
N ILE A 147 14.62 28.66 -3.05
CA ILE A 147 15.48 27.59 -2.52
C ILE A 147 16.18 28.08 -1.25
N VAL A 148 15.98 27.35 -0.15
CA VAL A 148 16.67 27.60 1.12
C VAL A 148 17.78 26.57 1.28
N VAL A 149 19.04 26.99 1.15
CA VAL A 149 20.20 26.09 1.34
C VAL A 149 20.37 25.81 2.84
N GLU A 150 19.76 24.73 3.31
CA GLU A 150 19.78 24.29 4.72
C GLU A 150 21.05 23.50 5.05
N GLY A 151 21.50 22.67 4.10
CA GLY A 151 22.58 21.72 4.34
C GLY A 151 23.64 21.67 3.25
N LEU A 152 24.86 21.30 3.67
CA LEU A 152 25.99 20.95 2.80
C LEU A 152 26.55 19.61 3.27
N PHE A 153 26.77 18.68 2.36
CA PHE A 153 27.26 17.36 2.77
C PHE A 153 28.16 16.68 1.75
N SER A 154 28.91 15.69 2.23
CA SER A 154 29.66 14.77 1.40
C SER A 154 29.56 13.33 1.95
N HIS A 155 30.20 12.36 1.31
CA HIS A 155 30.18 10.96 1.70
C HIS A 155 31.57 10.33 1.60
N PHE A 156 32.01 9.68 2.68
CA PHE A 156 33.26 8.91 2.68
C PHE A 156 33.11 7.64 1.83
N ALA A 157 34.13 7.33 1.04
CA ALA A 157 34.11 6.18 0.14
C ALA A 157 34.61 4.89 0.78
N SER A 158 35.50 4.97 1.78
CA SER A 158 36.12 3.81 2.41
C SER A 158 36.15 3.94 3.92
N SER A 159 35.05 4.46 4.48
CA SER A 159 34.94 4.83 5.90
C SER A 159 35.10 3.67 6.87
N GLU A 160 34.96 2.43 6.37
CA GLU A 160 35.00 1.20 7.14
C GLU A 160 36.44 0.85 7.58
N ILE A 161 37.43 1.42 6.89
CA ILE A 161 38.86 1.21 7.14
C ILE A 161 39.58 2.54 7.34
N CYS A 162 40.64 2.54 8.15
CA CYS A 162 41.44 3.74 8.41
C CYS A 162 42.51 3.95 7.32
N VAL A 163 42.18 4.72 6.28
CA VAL A 163 43.10 5.06 5.17
C VAL A 163 43.26 6.56 4.97
N ASN A 164 44.41 6.98 4.43
CA ASN A 164 44.71 8.41 4.16
C ASN A 164 43.72 9.05 3.17
N PHE A 165 43.14 8.26 2.26
CA PHE A 165 42.17 8.76 1.30
C PHE A 165 40.95 9.41 1.98
N ASN A 166 40.40 8.80 3.03
CA ASN A 166 39.30 9.40 3.78
C ASN A 166 39.72 10.74 4.40
N GLU A 167 40.94 10.86 4.92
CA GLU A 167 41.43 12.13 5.48
C GLU A 167 41.55 13.22 4.43
N GLN A 168 41.95 12.86 3.20
CA GLN A 168 41.94 13.77 2.06
C GLN A 168 40.51 14.22 1.72
N GLN A 169 39.54 13.29 1.67
CA GLN A 169 38.13 13.63 1.44
C GLN A 169 37.62 14.65 2.47
N GLY A 170 37.87 14.40 3.76
CA GLY A 170 37.45 15.29 4.85
C GLY A 170 38.13 16.66 4.79
N THR A 171 39.43 16.70 4.46
CA THR A 171 40.19 17.95 4.31
C THR A 171 39.64 18.79 3.16
N LEU A 172 39.32 18.19 2.02
CA LEU A 172 38.70 18.90 0.88
C LEU A 172 37.35 19.49 1.26
N PHE A 173 36.52 18.74 2.01
CA PHE A 173 35.21 19.23 2.46
C PHE A 173 35.34 20.42 3.43
N LEU A 174 36.24 20.32 4.41
CA LEU A 174 36.47 21.41 5.37
C LEU A 174 37.05 22.66 4.71
N ALA A 175 37.99 22.50 3.77
CA ALA A 175 38.54 23.63 3.01
C ALA A 175 37.47 24.35 2.18
N LEU A 176 36.51 23.61 1.61
CA LEU A 176 35.35 24.21 0.94
C LEU A 176 34.48 25.01 1.92
N VAL A 177 34.18 24.45 3.10
CA VAL A 177 33.39 25.14 4.14
C VAL A 177 34.08 26.44 4.59
N GLU A 178 35.38 26.38 4.86
CA GLU A 178 36.17 27.57 5.24
C GLU A 178 36.16 28.63 4.14
N LYS A 179 36.31 28.21 2.87
CA LYS A 179 36.24 29.12 1.72
C LYS A 179 34.89 29.81 1.61
N LEU A 180 33.78 29.08 1.75
CA LEU A 180 32.44 29.67 1.73
C LEU A 180 32.25 30.65 2.90
N SER A 181 32.72 30.28 4.10
CA SER A 181 32.64 31.15 5.28
C SER A 181 33.45 32.44 5.12
N ALA A 182 34.64 32.38 4.51
CA ALA A 182 35.47 33.55 4.24
C ALA A 182 34.81 34.52 3.24
N GLU A 183 33.89 34.01 2.42
CA GLU A 183 33.07 34.80 1.48
C GLU A 183 31.75 35.28 2.11
N GLY A 184 31.54 35.06 3.42
CA GLY A 184 30.32 35.44 4.13
C GLY A 184 29.13 34.50 3.90
N ILE A 185 29.34 33.34 3.27
CA ILE A 185 28.31 32.32 3.04
C ILE A 185 28.30 31.37 4.23
N SER A 186 27.22 31.38 5.01
CA SER A 186 27.02 30.48 6.14
C SER A 186 25.92 29.47 5.85
N ILE A 187 26.26 28.17 5.84
CA ILE A 187 25.31 27.07 5.66
C ILE A 187 25.10 26.38 7.03
N PRO A 188 23.86 26.29 7.54
CA PRO A 188 23.60 25.86 8.91
C PRO A 188 24.05 24.43 9.22
N ILE A 189 23.77 23.47 8.35
CA ILE A 189 24.01 22.05 8.64
C ILE A 189 25.09 21.48 7.72
N LYS A 190 26.19 21.01 8.31
CA LYS A 190 27.29 20.34 7.61
C LYS A 190 27.37 18.90 8.09
N HIS A 191 27.40 17.94 7.16
CA HIS A 191 27.46 16.52 7.54
C HIS A 191 28.25 15.66 6.56
N MET A 192 29.00 14.68 7.09
CA MET A 192 29.79 13.78 6.24
C MET A 192 29.76 12.33 6.73
N ALA A 193 29.87 12.14 8.06
CA ALA A 193 30.04 10.82 8.65
C ALA A 193 28.85 9.87 8.43
N ASN A 194 29.13 8.75 7.77
CA ASN A 194 28.31 7.53 7.75
C ASN A 194 28.73 6.60 8.91
N SER A 195 28.16 5.40 9.01
CA SER A 195 28.46 4.44 10.11
C SER A 195 29.96 4.18 10.32
N GLY A 196 30.73 3.96 9.25
CA GLY A 196 32.18 3.71 9.38
C GLY A 196 32.93 4.94 9.91
N ALA A 197 32.56 6.13 9.41
CA ALA A 197 33.17 7.37 9.87
C ALA A 197 32.78 7.74 11.30
N ILE A 198 31.59 7.36 11.77
CA ILE A 198 31.21 7.51 13.18
C ILE A 198 32.18 6.75 14.09
N LEU A 199 32.60 5.55 13.68
CA LEU A 199 33.49 4.68 14.47
C LEU A 199 34.99 5.01 14.28
N ASN A 200 35.38 5.51 13.12
CA ASN A 200 36.79 5.66 12.74
C ASN A 200 37.28 7.12 12.73
N TYR A 201 36.40 8.11 12.54
CA TYR A 201 36.78 9.49 12.23
C TYR A 201 35.94 10.55 12.98
N PRO A 202 36.07 10.65 14.32
CA PRO A 202 35.25 11.53 15.15
C PRO A 202 35.33 13.02 14.80
N ARG A 203 36.44 13.48 14.21
CA ARG A 203 36.64 14.87 13.78
C ARG A 203 35.70 15.33 12.66
N PHE A 204 35.02 14.41 11.97
CA PHE A 204 34.13 14.72 10.85
C PHE A 204 32.64 14.53 11.18
N PHE A 205 32.27 14.58 12.46
CA PHE A 205 30.86 14.60 12.88
C PHE A 205 30.16 15.90 12.48
N LEU A 206 30.89 17.01 12.50
CA LEU A 206 30.38 18.34 12.12
C LEU A 206 29.08 18.67 12.89
N ASP A 207 28.03 19.10 12.19
CA ASP A 207 26.74 19.42 12.82
C ASP A 207 25.80 18.21 12.90
N MET A 208 25.99 17.22 12.03
CA MET A 208 25.10 16.07 11.91
C MET A 208 25.80 14.82 11.36
N VAL A 209 25.44 13.65 11.90
CA VAL A 209 25.89 12.34 11.40
C VAL A 209 24.75 11.56 10.73
N ARG A 210 25.11 10.58 9.88
CA ARG A 210 24.16 9.75 9.11
C ARG A 210 24.36 8.26 9.39
N PRO A 211 24.03 7.75 10.59
CA PRO A 211 24.06 6.32 10.87
C PRO A 211 23.12 5.57 9.92
N GLY A 212 23.65 4.49 9.35
CA GLY A 212 22.86 3.46 8.69
C GLY A 212 23.11 2.14 9.41
N LEU A 213 24.05 1.34 8.91
CA LEU A 213 24.30 -0.01 9.39
C LEU A 213 24.49 -0.14 10.92
N MET A 214 25.21 0.80 11.56
CA MET A 214 25.48 0.71 13.00
C MET A 214 24.23 0.88 13.87
N SER A 215 23.23 1.68 13.45
CA SER A 215 21.98 1.80 14.21
C SER A 215 21.17 0.49 14.17
N TYR A 216 21.38 -0.33 13.13
CA TYR A 216 20.80 -1.66 13.01
C TYR A 216 21.62 -2.75 13.72
N GLY A 217 22.69 -2.36 14.42
CA GLY A 217 23.47 -3.26 15.27
C GLY A 217 24.55 -4.03 14.53
N ILE A 218 25.02 -3.52 13.39
CA ILE A 218 25.96 -4.23 12.53
C ILE A 218 27.18 -3.34 12.27
N HIS A 219 28.36 -3.90 12.50
CA HIS A 219 29.64 -3.27 12.22
C HIS A 219 29.91 -3.23 10.70
N PRO A 220 30.29 -2.07 10.13
CA PRO A 220 30.57 -1.93 8.69
C PRO A 220 31.73 -2.78 8.17
N ALA A 221 32.70 -3.11 9.02
CA ALA A 221 33.81 -4.01 8.70
C ALA A 221 34.41 -4.62 9.97
N THR A 222 35.18 -5.70 9.83
CA THR A 222 35.90 -6.35 10.94
C THR A 222 36.80 -5.39 11.72
N GLN A 223 37.43 -4.41 11.05
CA GLN A 223 38.26 -3.39 11.72
C GLN A 223 37.48 -2.45 12.65
N THR A 224 36.16 -2.42 12.53
CA THR A 224 35.28 -1.60 13.37
C THR A 224 34.67 -2.38 14.54
N GLU A 225 34.87 -3.68 14.60
CA GLU A 225 34.41 -4.52 15.72
C GLU A 225 35.07 -4.09 17.03
N GLY A 226 34.31 -4.13 18.12
CA GLY A 226 34.78 -3.70 19.44
C GLY A 226 34.89 -2.18 19.65
N LYS A 227 34.69 -1.36 18.60
CA LYS A 227 34.66 0.12 18.74
C LYS A 227 33.34 0.65 19.29
N ALA A 228 32.30 -0.17 19.28
CA ALA A 228 30.98 0.13 19.81
C ALA A 228 30.30 -1.16 20.28
N ASP A 229 29.44 -1.05 21.29
CA ASP A 229 28.57 -2.16 21.71
C ASP A 229 27.28 -2.17 20.87
N LEU A 230 27.28 -2.98 19.81
CA LEU A 230 26.19 -3.06 18.84
C LEU A 230 25.42 -4.37 18.98
N CYS A 231 24.09 -4.25 19.04
CA CYS A 231 23.14 -5.36 19.16
C CYS A 231 22.33 -5.50 17.87
N PRO A 232 22.46 -6.61 17.12
CA PRO A 232 21.69 -6.82 15.89
C PRO A 232 20.18 -6.71 16.11
N VAL A 233 19.51 -5.91 15.28
CA VAL A 233 18.06 -5.66 15.38
C VAL A 233 17.24 -6.76 14.68
N MET A 234 17.78 -7.36 13.63
CA MET A 234 17.08 -8.31 12.78
C MET A 234 17.46 -9.75 13.09
N SER A 235 16.45 -10.60 13.17
CA SER A 235 16.59 -12.06 13.11
C SER A 235 15.66 -12.61 12.05
N PHE A 236 16.15 -13.50 11.21
CA PHE A 236 15.36 -14.18 10.18
C PHE A 236 15.17 -15.65 10.56
N LYS A 237 13.91 -16.04 10.73
CA LYS A 237 13.52 -17.32 11.33
C LYS A 237 12.42 -17.98 10.51
N THR A 238 12.38 -19.31 10.59
CA THR A 238 11.34 -20.15 10.01
C THR A 238 11.13 -21.40 10.87
N ARG A 239 10.37 -22.38 10.39
CA ARG A 239 10.16 -23.66 11.08
C ARG A 239 10.38 -24.85 10.15
N VAL A 240 10.78 -25.97 10.73
CA VAL A 240 10.83 -27.25 10.01
C VAL A 240 9.42 -27.69 9.62
N ILE A 241 9.15 -27.91 8.33
CA ILE A 241 7.83 -28.36 7.86
C ILE A 241 7.80 -29.84 7.46
N LEU A 242 8.96 -30.42 7.17
CA LEU A 242 9.06 -31.78 6.68
C LEU A 242 10.41 -32.38 7.08
N LEU A 243 10.40 -33.65 7.46
CA LEU A 243 11.59 -34.46 7.71
C LEU A 243 11.49 -35.73 6.87
N LYS A 244 12.59 -36.08 6.20
CA LYS A 244 12.68 -37.27 5.35
C LYS A 244 14.03 -37.94 5.54
N GLU A 245 14.01 -39.26 5.61
CA GLU A 245 15.20 -40.09 5.54
C GLU A 245 15.54 -40.38 4.07
N PHE A 246 16.80 -40.19 3.69
CA PHE A 246 17.30 -40.47 2.36
C PHE A 246 18.42 -41.51 2.42
N PRO A 247 18.42 -42.52 1.52
CA PRO A 247 19.53 -43.45 1.41
C PRO A 247 20.76 -42.76 0.80
N LYS A 248 21.94 -43.33 1.02
CA LYS A 248 23.17 -42.94 0.31
C LYS A 248 22.97 -42.94 -1.21
N GLY A 249 23.47 -41.92 -1.89
CA GLY A 249 23.38 -41.74 -3.34
C GLY A 249 22.12 -41.01 -3.83
N ALA A 250 21.20 -40.66 -2.93
CA ALA A 250 20.03 -39.85 -3.26
C ALA A 250 20.42 -38.39 -3.57
N GLY A 251 19.80 -37.81 -4.61
CA GLY A 251 19.99 -36.41 -4.97
C GLY A 251 19.00 -35.48 -4.27
N ILE A 252 19.47 -34.30 -3.83
CA ILE A 252 18.70 -33.29 -3.13
C ILE A 252 18.65 -31.98 -3.92
N GLY A 253 17.45 -31.41 -4.05
CA GLY A 253 17.19 -30.14 -4.74
C GLY A 253 17.33 -30.19 -6.26
N TYR A 254 17.14 -29.04 -6.90
CA TYR A 254 17.24 -28.91 -8.36
C TYR A 254 18.61 -29.35 -8.89
N ASN A 255 18.59 -29.97 -10.07
CA ASN A 255 19.75 -30.52 -10.78
C ASN A 255 20.60 -31.50 -9.96
N ARG A 256 20.08 -32.01 -8.83
CA ARG A 256 20.79 -32.94 -7.93
C ARG A 256 22.17 -32.41 -7.55
N THR A 257 22.27 -31.11 -7.28
CA THR A 257 23.53 -30.42 -6.94
C THR A 257 24.17 -30.92 -5.64
N TYR A 258 23.38 -31.60 -4.80
CA TYR A 258 23.87 -32.36 -3.67
C TYR A 258 23.48 -33.83 -3.80
N ILE A 259 24.44 -34.72 -3.58
CA ILE A 259 24.24 -36.18 -3.52
C ILE A 259 24.65 -36.63 -2.13
N THR A 260 23.75 -37.33 -1.44
CA THR A 260 24.02 -37.89 -0.11
C THR A 260 25.16 -38.91 -0.16
N ASP A 261 26.15 -38.77 0.72
CA ASP A 261 27.30 -39.67 0.83
C ASP A 261 27.08 -40.81 1.85
N ARG A 262 26.03 -40.67 2.68
CA ARG A 262 25.58 -41.59 3.72
C ARG A 262 24.04 -41.59 3.81
N PRO A 263 23.41 -42.52 4.55
CA PRO A 263 22.03 -42.34 4.98
C PRO A 263 21.89 -40.99 5.71
N SER A 264 21.03 -40.11 5.20
CA SER A 264 20.93 -38.73 5.66
C SER A 264 19.50 -38.36 5.99
N ARG A 265 19.33 -37.64 7.09
CA ARG A 265 18.05 -37.06 7.51
C ARG A 265 17.98 -35.61 7.06
N ILE A 266 17.08 -35.31 6.14
CA ILE A 266 16.95 -33.98 5.52
C ILE A 266 15.67 -33.32 6.01
N ALA A 267 15.80 -32.08 6.49
CA ALA A 267 14.66 -31.23 6.83
C ALA A 267 14.36 -30.24 5.70
N THR A 268 13.08 -29.93 5.47
CA THR A 268 12.65 -28.86 4.57
C THR A 268 12.13 -27.68 5.37
N LEU A 269 12.55 -26.49 4.98
CA LEU A 269 12.10 -25.22 5.53
C LEU A 269 11.29 -24.45 4.47
N PRO A 270 10.17 -23.80 4.83
CA PRO A 270 9.31 -23.03 3.93
C PRO A 270 9.88 -21.62 3.74
N VAL A 271 11.09 -21.55 3.17
CA VAL A 271 11.77 -20.30 2.86
C VAL A 271 12.66 -20.49 1.63
N GLY A 272 12.67 -19.53 0.73
CA GLY A 272 13.54 -19.56 -0.43
C GLY A 272 13.97 -18.18 -0.93
N TYR A 273 14.49 -18.12 -2.15
CA TYR A 273 14.96 -16.87 -2.73
C TYR A 273 13.83 -15.87 -3.02
N GLY A 274 12.57 -16.34 -3.14
CA GLY A 274 11.40 -15.46 -3.22
C GLY A 274 11.13 -14.69 -1.93
N ASP A 275 11.63 -15.19 -0.79
CA ASP A 275 11.52 -14.56 0.53
C ASP A 275 12.77 -13.74 0.89
N GLY A 276 13.80 -13.80 0.06
CA GLY A 276 15.09 -13.15 0.26
C GLY A 276 16.20 -14.05 0.78
N TYR A 277 15.96 -15.36 0.92
CA TYR A 277 17.04 -16.31 1.22
C TYR A 277 17.78 -16.65 -0.08
N GLY A 278 18.85 -15.93 -0.38
CA GLY A 278 19.48 -15.89 -1.70
C GLY A 278 19.88 -17.27 -2.26
N ILE A 279 19.65 -17.46 -3.56
CA ILE A 279 20.04 -18.69 -4.27
C ILE A 279 21.54 -19.01 -4.17
N ILE A 280 22.36 -17.96 -3.99
CA ILE A 280 23.80 -18.04 -3.78
C ILE A 280 24.21 -18.83 -2.52
N LEU A 281 23.29 -19.02 -1.56
CA LEU A 281 23.53 -19.84 -0.36
C LEU A 281 23.37 -21.35 -0.61
N SER A 282 23.08 -21.77 -1.84
CA SER A 282 22.99 -23.19 -2.23
C SER A 282 24.27 -23.95 -1.90
N ASN A 283 24.18 -25.02 -1.11
CA ASN A 283 25.30 -25.84 -0.63
C ASN A 283 26.37 -25.10 0.21
N GLN A 284 26.11 -23.86 0.63
CA GLN A 284 27.06 -23.05 1.39
C GLN A 284 26.44 -22.43 2.64
N GLY A 285 25.13 -22.16 2.63
CA GLY A 285 24.41 -21.61 3.77
C GLY A 285 24.38 -22.55 4.97
N GLU A 286 24.13 -21.96 6.14
CA GLU A 286 23.97 -22.67 7.41
C GLU A 286 22.70 -22.18 8.10
N VAL A 287 22.12 -23.03 8.94
CA VAL A 287 20.92 -22.74 9.72
C VAL A 287 21.14 -23.20 11.16
N LEU A 288 20.64 -22.46 12.15
CA LEU A 288 20.63 -22.93 13.54
C LEU A 288 19.32 -23.66 13.83
N ILE A 289 19.44 -24.88 14.34
CA ILE A 289 18.31 -25.64 14.92
C ILE A 289 18.74 -26.17 16.28
N ARG A 290 17.94 -25.88 17.32
CA ARG A 290 18.22 -26.23 18.72
C ARG A 290 19.63 -25.81 19.16
N GLY A 291 20.08 -24.65 18.69
CA GLY A 291 21.39 -24.07 19.02
C GLY A 291 22.59 -24.77 18.38
N LYS A 292 22.38 -25.55 17.31
CA LYS A 292 23.48 -26.14 16.51
C LYS A 292 23.37 -25.74 15.05
N ARG A 293 24.51 -25.50 14.40
CA ARG A 293 24.61 -25.24 12.96
C ARG A 293 24.40 -26.52 12.15
N VAL A 294 23.55 -26.42 11.13
CA VAL A 294 23.34 -27.47 10.13
C VAL A 294 23.45 -26.87 8.72
N PRO A 295 24.05 -27.59 7.76
CA PRO A 295 24.29 -27.05 6.43
C PRO A 295 23.03 -27.08 5.57
N VAL A 296 22.89 -26.07 4.71
CA VAL A 296 21.99 -26.10 3.56
C VAL A 296 22.55 -27.08 2.53
N VAL A 297 21.70 -27.99 2.06
CA VAL A 297 22.07 -29.00 1.07
C VAL A 297 21.13 -28.94 -0.13
N GLY A 298 21.70 -29.03 -1.33
CA GLY A 298 21.00 -28.82 -2.59
C GLY A 298 20.80 -27.34 -2.92
N ARG A 299 20.17 -27.09 -4.07
CA ARG A 299 19.88 -25.73 -4.54
C ARG A 299 18.70 -25.13 -3.76
N VAL A 300 18.88 -23.92 -3.25
CA VAL A 300 17.78 -23.11 -2.69
C VAL A 300 16.72 -22.90 -3.78
N SER A 301 15.48 -23.24 -3.46
CA SER A 301 14.33 -23.10 -4.38
C SER A 301 13.60 -21.77 -4.13
N MET A 302 12.55 -21.47 -4.91
CA MET A 302 11.83 -20.20 -4.78
C MET A 302 11.24 -19.99 -3.40
N ASP A 303 10.60 -21.03 -2.84
CA ASP A 303 9.84 -20.94 -1.59
C ASP A 303 10.29 -21.98 -0.54
N MET A 304 11.35 -22.76 -0.84
CA MET A 304 11.83 -23.82 0.05
C MET A 304 13.35 -24.02 0.00
N VAL A 305 13.90 -24.47 1.12
CA VAL A 305 15.29 -24.91 1.25
C VAL A 305 15.36 -26.20 2.03
N THR A 306 16.36 -27.02 1.73
CA THR A 306 16.66 -28.28 2.41
C THR A 306 17.95 -28.17 3.21
N ILE A 307 17.97 -28.76 4.39
CA ILE A 307 19.11 -28.77 5.33
C ILE A 307 19.39 -30.19 5.81
N ASP A 308 20.66 -30.54 6.01
CA ASP A 308 21.06 -31.85 6.55
C ASP A 308 21.05 -31.81 8.08
N VAL A 309 20.07 -32.49 8.67
CA VAL A 309 19.89 -32.60 10.13
C VAL A 309 20.29 -33.98 10.65
N SER A 310 21.11 -34.73 9.91
CA SER A 310 21.58 -36.07 10.33
C SER A 310 22.34 -36.04 11.66
N SER A 311 23.02 -34.95 11.98
CA SER A 311 23.71 -34.74 13.28
C SER A 311 22.76 -34.32 14.42
N LEU A 312 21.47 -34.13 14.13
CA LEU A 312 20.42 -33.69 15.05
C LEU A 312 19.25 -34.70 15.08
N PRO A 313 19.41 -35.85 15.78
CA PRO A 313 18.36 -36.87 15.86
C PRO A 313 17.08 -36.34 16.52
N ASP A 314 17.20 -35.37 17.43
CA ASP A 314 16.05 -34.77 18.13
C ASP A 314 15.33 -33.67 17.33
N CYS A 315 15.75 -33.40 16.08
CA CYS A 315 15.05 -32.46 15.19
C CYS A 315 13.63 -32.95 14.88
N ARG A 316 12.64 -32.07 15.02
CA ARG A 316 11.21 -32.34 14.83
C ARG A 316 10.56 -31.32 13.90
N ILE A 317 9.47 -31.73 13.26
CA ILE A 317 8.58 -30.80 12.56
C ILE A 317 8.07 -29.75 13.57
N GLY A 318 8.09 -28.48 13.19
CA GLY A 318 7.74 -27.35 14.01
C GLY A 318 8.91 -26.70 14.76
N ASP A 319 10.09 -27.33 14.80
CA ASP A 319 11.27 -26.73 15.43
C ASP A 319 11.64 -25.39 14.78
N GLU A 320 11.99 -24.39 15.60
CA GLU A 320 12.48 -23.10 15.13
C GLU A 320 13.84 -23.26 14.45
N ALA A 321 13.92 -22.76 13.23
CA ALA A 321 15.12 -22.67 12.43
C ALA A 321 15.51 -21.19 12.28
N VAL A 322 16.72 -20.83 12.75
CA VAL A 322 17.25 -19.46 12.62
C VAL A 322 18.23 -19.40 11.45
N LEU A 323 17.84 -18.66 10.42
CA LEU A 323 18.61 -18.44 9.19
C LEU A 323 19.63 -17.31 9.36
N MET A 324 19.27 -16.32 10.19
CA MET A 324 20.13 -15.22 10.61
C MET A 324 19.69 -14.75 12.01
N GLY A 325 20.64 -14.57 12.93
CA GLY A 325 20.41 -14.22 14.33
C GLY A 325 20.94 -15.28 15.29
N ARG A 326 20.51 -15.21 16.55
CA ARG A 326 20.99 -16.07 17.65
C ARG A 326 20.02 -17.20 17.98
N GLN A 327 20.57 -18.36 18.35
CA GLN A 327 19.83 -19.46 18.96
C GLN A 327 20.73 -20.22 19.93
N GLY A 328 20.36 -20.26 21.22
CA GLY A 328 21.25 -20.80 22.26
C GLY A 328 22.54 -19.98 22.35
N GLY A 329 23.69 -20.65 22.37
CA GLY A 329 25.01 -20.01 22.37
C GLY A 329 25.58 -19.69 20.98
N GLU A 330 24.86 -20.02 19.91
CA GLU A 330 25.31 -19.84 18.52
C GLU A 330 24.63 -18.64 17.85
N GLU A 331 25.31 -18.08 16.83
CA GLU A 331 24.84 -16.92 16.07
C GLU A 331 25.23 -17.00 14.59
N ILE A 332 24.28 -16.77 13.68
CA ILE A 332 24.58 -16.53 12.27
C ILE A 332 24.35 -15.04 12.00
N SER A 333 25.41 -14.25 11.92
CA SER A 333 25.31 -12.81 11.68
C SER A 333 25.15 -12.48 10.18
N ALA A 334 24.65 -11.28 9.86
CA ALA A 334 24.64 -10.80 8.48
C ALA A 334 26.05 -10.68 7.88
N ASN A 335 27.05 -10.36 8.70
CA ASN A 335 28.46 -10.32 8.30
C ASN A 335 29.01 -11.73 8.03
N ASP A 336 28.57 -12.76 8.78
CA ASP A 336 28.96 -14.15 8.54
C ASP A 336 28.47 -14.63 7.18
N ILE A 337 27.19 -14.37 6.88
CA ILE A 337 26.56 -14.70 5.60
C ILE A 337 27.29 -13.97 4.46
N ALA A 338 27.50 -12.66 4.62
CA ALA A 338 28.16 -11.83 3.62
C ALA A 338 29.59 -12.29 3.33
N SER A 339 30.37 -12.58 4.38
CA SER A 339 31.74 -13.07 4.26
C SER A 339 31.79 -14.42 3.56
N ARG A 340 30.81 -15.31 3.79
CA ARG A 340 30.81 -16.63 3.18
C ARG A 340 30.57 -16.59 1.67
N ILE A 341 29.73 -15.66 1.20
CA ILE A 341 29.36 -15.55 -0.22
C ILE A 341 30.11 -14.44 -0.97
N GLY A 342 31.00 -13.71 -0.30
CA GLY A 342 31.81 -12.65 -0.91
C GLY A 342 31.03 -11.36 -1.23
N THR A 343 30.09 -10.97 -0.37
CA THR A 343 29.33 -9.71 -0.48
C THR A 343 29.45 -8.87 0.80
N ILE A 344 28.61 -7.86 0.96
CA ILE A 344 28.49 -6.99 2.14
C ILE A 344 27.18 -7.24 2.89
N SER A 345 27.14 -6.99 4.21
CA SER A 345 25.93 -7.20 5.01
C SER A 345 24.74 -6.35 4.57
N TYR A 346 24.95 -5.18 3.96
CA TYR A 346 23.89 -4.39 3.34
C TYR A 346 23.08 -5.20 2.32
N ASP A 347 23.76 -6.00 1.49
CA ASP A 347 23.13 -6.83 0.46
C ASP A 347 22.25 -7.91 1.10
N ILE A 348 22.76 -8.58 2.14
CA ILE A 348 22.03 -9.61 2.90
C ILE A 348 20.75 -9.05 3.51
N LEU A 349 20.83 -7.88 4.14
CA LEU A 349 19.69 -7.26 4.82
C LEU A 349 18.64 -6.76 3.83
N CYS A 350 19.07 -6.08 2.76
CA CYS A 350 18.18 -5.51 1.74
C CYS A 350 17.52 -6.59 0.87
N THR A 351 18.12 -7.77 0.75
CA THR A 351 17.57 -8.87 -0.05
C THR A 351 16.33 -9.50 0.58
N LEU A 352 16.09 -9.31 1.88
CA LEU A 352 14.89 -9.78 2.56
C LEU A 352 13.66 -9.13 1.94
N GLY A 353 13.02 -9.83 1.00
CA GLY A 353 11.95 -9.31 0.18
C GLY A 353 10.67 -9.06 0.98
N LYS A 354 9.67 -8.42 0.37
CA LYS A 354 8.38 -8.07 1.03
C LYS A 354 7.50 -9.28 1.41
N ARG A 355 7.87 -10.51 1.03
CA ARG A 355 7.14 -11.74 1.38
C ARG A 355 7.40 -12.21 2.81
N ALA A 356 8.62 -12.00 3.31
CA ALA A 356 8.98 -12.38 4.67
C ALA A 356 8.33 -11.42 5.68
N PRO A 357 7.51 -11.91 6.62
CA PRO A 357 6.84 -11.00 7.51
C PRO A 357 7.79 -10.41 8.57
N ARG A 358 7.71 -9.10 8.79
CA ARG A 358 8.37 -8.39 9.88
C ARG A 358 7.47 -8.45 11.11
N ILE A 359 8.05 -8.92 12.21
CA ILE A 359 7.47 -8.86 13.54
C ILE A 359 8.35 -7.94 14.37
N PHE A 360 7.76 -6.89 14.94
CA PHE A 360 8.47 -5.97 15.83
C PHE A 360 8.26 -6.39 17.29
N VAL A 361 9.35 -6.42 18.06
CA VAL A 361 9.35 -6.83 19.46
C VAL A 361 9.92 -5.69 20.28
N GLN A 362 9.24 -5.33 21.37
CA GLN A 362 9.65 -4.32 22.33
C GLN A 362 9.31 -4.80 23.74
N GLN A 363 10.25 -4.66 24.69
CA GLN A 363 10.14 -5.15 26.06
C GLN A 363 9.76 -6.64 26.16
N GLY A 364 10.25 -7.46 25.22
CA GLY A 364 9.90 -8.88 25.12
C GLY A 364 8.45 -9.17 24.74
N ARG A 365 7.64 -8.14 24.45
CA ARG A 365 6.29 -8.28 23.92
C ARG A 365 6.32 -8.05 22.41
N ALA A 366 5.69 -8.95 21.65
CA ALA A 366 5.42 -8.75 20.24
C ALA A 366 4.23 -7.78 20.07
N GLU A 367 4.38 -6.54 20.55
CA GLU A 367 3.38 -5.48 20.35
C GLU A 367 3.60 -4.81 18.98
N ALA A 368 3.34 -5.56 17.90
CA ALA A 368 2.93 -5.10 16.56
C ALA A 368 2.79 -6.31 15.62
N VAL A 369 1.57 -6.53 15.10
CA VAL A 369 1.25 -7.66 14.20
C VAL A 369 1.21 -7.18 12.74
N GLU A 370 1.86 -8.03 11.95
CA GLU A 370 1.86 -8.22 10.49
C GLU A 370 2.37 -7.12 9.55
N PRO A 371 3.19 -7.51 8.55
CA PRO A 371 3.54 -6.65 7.45
C PRO A 371 2.36 -6.54 6.52
N ARG A 372 2.03 -5.32 6.13
CA ARG A 372 1.15 -5.08 5.00
C ARG A 372 1.77 -5.74 3.76
N LEU A 373 1.09 -6.76 3.24
CA LEU A 373 1.50 -7.61 2.12
C LEU A 373 1.86 -6.78 0.86
N ARG A 374 2.84 -7.32 0.13
CA ARG A 374 3.02 -7.33 -1.34
C ARG A 374 3.15 -5.97 -2.04
N ARG A 375 4.36 -5.72 -2.57
CA ARG A 375 4.66 -4.70 -3.59
C ARG A 375 3.97 -3.35 -3.30
N ILE A 376 4.59 -2.54 -2.44
CA ILE A 376 4.39 -1.09 -2.50
C ILE A 376 4.99 -0.60 -3.83
N PHE A 377 4.25 -0.79 -4.91
CA PHE A 377 4.12 0.16 -6.00
C PHE A 377 2.94 0.99 -5.53
N ILE A 378 3.15 2.20 -5.00
CA ILE A 378 2.01 3.00 -4.51
C ILE A 378 1.23 3.42 -5.77
N PRO A 379 0.12 2.78 -6.14
CA PRO A 379 -0.70 3.28 -7.22
C PRO A 379 -1.34 4.58 -6.70
N GLN A 380 -1.83 5.44 -7.58
CA GLN A 380 -2.46 6.71 -7.13
C GLN A 380 -3.57 6.48 -6.08
N GLU A 381 -4.17 5.29 -6.05
CA GLU A 381 -5.19 4.85 -5.09
C GLU A 381 -4.66 4.53 -3.67
N GLU A 382 -3.43 3.99 -3.49
CA GLU A 382 -2.89 3.73 -2.13
C GLU A 382 -2.31 4.98 -1.46
N ARG A 383 -1.90 5.99 -2.26
CA ARG A 383 -1.60 7.35 -1.72
C ARG A 383 -2.82 7.93 -1.02
N SER A 384 -4.02 7.52 -1.43
CA SER A 384 -5.25 7.86 -0.73
C SER A 384 -5.38 7.06 0.57
N LEU A 385 -5.16 5.74 0.62
CA LEU A 385 -5.45 4.94 1.83
C LEU A 385 -4.71 5.31 3.13
N ALA A 386 -3.43 5.67 3.07
CA ALA A 386 -2.71 6.06 4.29
C ALA A 386 -2.74 7.60 4.53
N ARG A 387 -2.98 8.40 3.48
CA ARG A 387 -3.46 9.79 3.65
C ARG A 387 -4.84 9.80 4.35
N ILE A 388 -5.71 8.86 4.00
CA ILE A 388 -7.00 8.60 4.64
C ILE A 388 -6.79 8.18 6.09
N ASP A 389 -5.90 7.23 6.39
CA ASP A 389 -5.63 6.84 7.78
C ASP A 389 -5.09 8.02 8.62
N GLY A 390 -4.15 8.80 8.07
CA GLY A 390 -3.62 10.00 8.71
C GLY A 390 -4.68 11.10 8.92
N MET A 391 -5.52 11.33 7.91
CA MET A 391 -6.65 12.28 7.98
C MET A 391 -7.72 11.79 8.97
N ILE A 392 -8.10 10.52 8.94
CA ILE A 392 -9.03 9.90 9.90
C ILE A 392 -8.50 10.05 11.33
N ARG A 393 -7.20 9.84 11.57
CA ARG A 393 -6.59 10.05 12.90
C ARG A 393 -6.62 11.51 13.33
N GLN A 394 -6.34 12.46 12.44
CA GLN A 394 -6.51 13.89 12.72
C GLN A 394 -7.98 14.23 13.00
N CYS A 395 -8.92 13.67 12.24
CA CYS A 395 -10.36 13.87 12.46
C CYS A 395 -10.81 13.31 13.80
N PHE A 396 -10.34 12.13 14.22
CA PHE A 396 -10.61 11.62 15.56
C PHE A 396 -10.03 12.52 16.67
N GLN A 397 -8.83 13.07 16.46
CA GLN A 397 -8.24 14.03 17.38
C GLN A 397 -9.01 15.37 17.44
N VAL A 398 -9.57 15.82 16.31
CA VAL A 398 -10.39 17.05 16.24
C VAL A 398 -11.80 16.81 16.80
N ARG A 399 -12.44 15.68 16.48
CA ARG A 399 -13.74 15.28 17.03
C ARG A 399 -13.70 15.13 18.55
N ALA A 400 -12.61 14.62 19.09
CA ALA A 400 -12.40 14.58 20.54
C ALA A 400 -12.38 15.97 21.21
N ARG A 401 -12.23 17.05 20.43
CA ARG A 401 -12.21 18.45 20.90
C ARG A 401 -13.47 19.24 20.53
N SER A 402 -14.16 18.89 19.44
CA SER A 402 -15.41 19.52 18.99
C SER A 402 -16.17 18.61 18.03
N GLU A 403 -17.42 18.29 18.35
CA GLU A 403 -18.24 17.37 17.56
C GLU A 403 -18.69 17.98 16.21
N GLU A 404 -19.15 19.23 16.19
CA GLU A 404 -19.58 19.93 14.96
C GLU A 404 -18.45 20.08 13.93
N LEU A 405 -17.26 20.47 14.37
CA LEU A 405 -16.06 20.53 13.52
C LEU A 405 -15.62 19.15 13.03
N GLY A 406 -15.78 18.13 13.87
CA GLY A 406 -15.50 16.74 13.51
C GLY A 406 -16.41 16.24 12.38
N ASP A 407 -17.70 16.57 12.44
CA ASP A 407 -18.67 16.18 11.41
C ASP A 407 -18.45 16.97 10.10
N ALA A 408 -18.15 18.28 10.15
CA ALA A 408 -17.86 19.07 8.97
C ALA A 408 -16.64 18.58 8.18
N ILE A 409 -15.54 18.27 8.88
CA ILE A 409 -14.31 17.73 8.27
C ILE A 409 -14.54 16.30 7.75
N PHE A 410 -15.33 15.49 8.46
CA PHE A 410 -15.68 14.15 8.01
C PHE A 410 -16.46 14.19 6.68
N TYR A 411 -17.39 15.13 6.52
CA TYR A 411 -18.14 15.34 5.28
C TYR A 411 -17.23 15.81 4.13
N GLU A 412 -16.37 16.81 4.33
CA GLU A 412 -15.42 17.27 3.30
C GLU A 412 -14.45 16.14 2.89
N MET A 413 -14.00 15.34 3.85
CA MET A 413 -13.13 14.19 3.58
C MET A 413 -13.87 13.12 2.76
N PHE A 414 -15.12 12.81 3.09
CA PHE A 414 -15.93 11.88 2.30
C PHE A 414 -16.11 12.36 0.86
N GLU A 415 -16.34 13.67 0.67
CA GLU A 415 -16.42 14.28 -0.66
C GLU A 415 -15.07 14.24 -1.40
N ALA A 416 -13.95 14.47 -0.72
CA ALA A 416 -12.62 14.37 -1.33
C ALA A 416 -12.19 12.93 -1.70
N LEU A 417 -12.76 11.92 -1.03
CA LEU A 417 -12.40 10.50 -1.23
C LEU A 417 -13.31 9.77 -2.20
N PHE A 418 -14.58 10.15 -2.25
CA PHE A 418 -15.61 9.48 -3.05
C PHE A 418 -16.27 10.41 -4.08
N GLY A 419 -16.04 11.71 -4.02
CA GLY A 419 -16.43 12.65 -5.06
C GLY A 419 -15.46 12.58 -6.25
N LYS A 420 -16.02 12.60 -7.47
CA LYS A 420 -15.22 12.91 -8.67
C LYS A 420 -15.10 14.45 -8.74
N ASN A 421 -14.04 14.98 -9.35
CA ASN A 421 -13.81 16.44 -9.49
C ASN A 421 -15.05 17.21 -10.02
N ASP A 422 -15.94 16.55 -10.76
CA ASP A 422 -17.14 17.13 -11.37
C ASP A 422 -18.46 16.57 -10.79
N ARG A 423 -18.42 15.78 -9.71
CA ARG A 423 -19.63 15.19 -9.10
C ARG A 423 -19.55 15.15 -7.57
N PRO A 424 -20.41 15.91 -6.86
CA PRO A 424 -20.48 15.89 -5.41
C PRO A 424 -20.98 14.53 -4.90
N LEU A 425 -20.57 14.16 -3.69
CA LEU A 425 -20.96 12.90 -3.08
C LEU A 425 -22.48 12.80 -2.92
N GLU A 426 -23.04 11.66 -3.34
CA GLU A 426 -24.46 11.34 -3.18
C GLU A 426 -24.59 10.26 -2.10
N LEU A 427 -25.39 10.54 -1.07
CA LEU A 427 -25.68 9.61 0.01
C LEU A 427 -27.10 9.06 -0.16
N ARG A 428 -27.28 7.76 0.11
CA ARG A 428 -28.58 7.09 0.08
C ARG A 428 -28.94 6.53 1.44
N THR A 429 -30.22 6.61 1.79
CA THR A 429 -30.77 5.99 3.01
C THR A 429 -32.09 5.31 2.67
N ASN A 430 -32.61 4.46 3.57
CA ASN A 430 -33.84 3.69 3.35
C ASN A 430 -33.79 2.89 2.04
N PHE A 431 -32.64 2.29 1.74
CA PHE A 431 -32.44 1.61 0.46
C PHE A 431 -33.13 0.26 0.46
N ARG A 432 -34.06 0.07 -0.46
CA ARG A 432 -34.80 -1.16 -0.65
C ARG A 432 -34.73 -1.62 -2.11
N TYR A 433 -34.51 -2.91 -2.31
CA TYR A 433 -34.34 -3.50 -3.63
C TYR A 433 -35.07 -4.84 -3.69
N ASP A 434 -36.28 -4.84 -4.24
CA ASP A 434 -37.09 -6.05 -4.39
C ASP A 434 -37.02 -6.57 -5.83
N ILE A 435 -36.53 -7.80 -5.99
CA ILE A 435 -36.42 -8.51 -7.25
C ILE A 435 -37.46 -9.63 -7.26
N THR A 436 -38.26 -9.71 -8.31
CA THR A 436 -39.26 -10.76 -8.50
C THR A 436 -39.03 -11.45 -9.84
N LEU A 437 -38.66 -12.72 -9.78
CA LEU A 437 -38.58 -13.61 -10.93
C LEU A 437 -39.95 -14.24 -11.18
N SER A 438 -40.46 -14.14 -12.41
CA SER A 438 -41.75 -14.72 -12.80
C SER A 438 -41.68 -15.37 -14.18
N GLU A 439 -42.51 -16.39 -14.40
CA GLU A 439 -42.75 -16.92 -15.75
C GLU A 439 -43.38 -15.83 -16.64
N PRO A 440 -43.08 -15.81 -17.95
CA PRO A 440 -43.70 -14.87 -18.88
C PRO A 440 -45.19 -15.21 -19.02
N GLY A 441 -46.03 -14.60 -18.18
CA GLY A 441 -47.47 -14.77 -18.22
C GLY A 441 -48.08 -14.27 -19.54
N GLY A 442 -48.94 -15.10 -20.14
CA GLY A 442 -49.71 -14.75 -21.33
C GLY A 442 -50.87 -13.83 -21.00
N GLU A 443 -50.67 -12.52 -21.10
CA GLU A 443 -51.76 -11.53 -21.25
C GLU A 443 -51.23 -10.21 -21.84
N GLN A 444 -50.97 -10.25 -23.15
CA GLN A 444 -51.41 -9.26 -24.15
C GLN A 444 -51.16 -9.91 -25.51
N ALA A 445 -52.15 -10.72 -25.94
CA ALA A 445 -52.19 -11.31 -27.26
C ALA A 445 -52.30 -10.16 -28.29
N GLY A 446 -51.19 -9.90 -28.98
CA GLY A 446 -51.15 -8.84 -29.97
C GLY A 446 -49.82 -8.66 -30.69
N GLU A 447 -48.91 -9.64 -30.72
CA GLU A 447 -47.81 -9.64 -31.68
C GLU A 447 -47.23 -11.05 -31.80
N THR A 448 -47.32 -11.63 -32.99
CA THR A 448 -46.90 -12.98 -33.34
C THR A 448 -45.38 -13.10 -33.32
N GLY A 449 -44.84 -13.76 -32.29
CA GLY A 449 -43.44 -14.21 -32.22
C GLY A 449 -43.35 -15.54 -31.47
N PRO A 450 -42.35 -16.40 -31.78
CA PRO A 450 -42.20 -17.70 -31.11
C PRO A 450 -42.01 -17.50 -29.60
N ALA A 451 -42.56 -18.42 -28.79
CA ALA A 451 -42.55 -18.38 -27.34
C ALA A 451 -41.16 -17.95 -26.80
N ALA A 452 -41.10 -16.78 -26.17
CA ALA A 452 -39.85 -16.18 -25.73
C ALA A 452 -39.25 -17.00 -24.57
N ASP A 453 -38.14 -17.68 -24.84
CA ASP A 453 -37.43 -18.55 -23.91
C ASP A 453 -36.72 -17.72 -22.82
N GLY A 454 -37.40 -17.44 -21.70
CA GLY A 454 -36.84 -16.61 -20.62
C GLY A 454 -37.80 -16.29 -19.47
N PHE A 455 -37.27 -15.73 -18.39
CA PHE A 455 -38.01 -15.19 -17.26
C PHE A 455 -38.28 -13.69 -17.42
N ARG A 456 -39.36 -13.24 -16.79
CA ARG A 456 -39.59 -11.81 -16.52
C ARG A 456 -39.07 -11.48 -15.13
N VAL A 457 -38.12 -10.55 -15.06
CA VAL A 457 -37.58 -10.00 -13.81
C VAL A 457 -38.17 -8.62 -13.59
N THR A 458 -38.95 -8.46 -12.53
CA THR A 458 -39.44 -7.15 -12.07
C THR A 458 -38.62 -6.70 -10.88
N THR A 459 -38.07 -5.50 -10.96
CA THR A 459 -37.21 -4.93 -9.93
C THR A 459 -37.77 -3.60 -9.45
N HIS A 460 -38.11 -3.55 -8.17
CA HIS A 460 -38.55 -2.34 -7.48
C HIS A 460 -37.42 -1.82 -6.59
N ILE A 461 -37.08 -0.54 -6.76
CA ILE A 461 -35.95 0.11 -6.12
C ILE A 461 -36.45 1.36 -5.41
N GLU A 462 -36.12 1.51 -4.15
CA GLU A 462 -36.51 2.66 -3.34
C GLU A 462 -35.30 3.16 -2.54
N TYR A 463 -35.12 4.48 -2.48
CA TYR A 463 -34.12 5.12 -1.62
C TYR A 463 -34.41 6.61 -1.42
N THR A 464 -33.89 7.17 -0.33
CA THR A 464 -33.93 8.61 -0.06
C THR A 464 -32.58 9.24 -0.40
N LYS A 465 -32.59 10.35 -1.14
CA LYS A 465 -31.40 11.15 -1.49
C LYS A 465 -31.70 12.65 -1.50
N VAL A 466 -30.66 13.47 -1.54
CA VAL A 466 -30.80 14.90 -1.90
C VAL A 466 -31.04 15.01 -3.40
N PHE A 467 -32.15 15.63 -3.79
CA PHE A 467 -32.52 15.79 -5.19
C PHE A 467 -31.74 16.93 -5.86
N ARG A 468 -31.15 16.67 -7.03
CA ARG A 468 -30.22 17.62 -7.68
C ARG A 468 -30.55 17.96 -9.12
N ASN A 469 -31.25 17.08 -9.84
CA ASN A 469 -31.52 17.24 -11.26
C ASN A 469 -33.03 17.06 -11.50
N PRO A 470 -33.75 18.08 -12.00
CA PRO A 470 -35.19 17.99 -12.25
C PRO A 470 -35.51 17.15 -13.50
N VAL A 471 -34.48 16.89 -14.32
CA VAL A 471 -34.50 15.98 -15.46
C VAL A 471 -33.32 15.04 -15.31
N PHE A 472 -33.59 13.74 -15.35
CA PHE A 472 -32.59 12.70 -15.15
C PHE A 472 -32.91 11.50 -16.05
N LEU A 473 -31.94 10.61 -16.25
CA LEU A 473 -32.11 9.43 -17.08
C LEU A 473 -31.90 8.14 -16.29
N ILE A 474 -32.58 7.10 -16.75
CA ILE A 474 -32.35 5.71 -16.38
C ILE A 474 -31.72 5.04 -17.60
N GLY A 475 -30.47 4.60 -17.46
CA GLY A 475 -29.68 4.04 -18.56
C GLY A 475 -29.68 2.51 -18.51
N CYS A 476 -29.89 1.86 -19.66
CA CYS A 476 -29.70 0.43 -19.86
C CYS A 476 -28.56 0.19 -20.84
N ALA A 477 -27.48 -0.41 -20.34
CA ALA A 477 -26.30 -0.79 -21.10
C ALA A 477 -26.39 -2.25 -21.55
N LEU A 478 -25.82 -2.56 -22.71
CA LEU A 478 -25.67 -3.91 -23.24
C LEU A 478 -24.27 -4.49 -22.98
N ASP A 479 -23.29 -3.63 -22.70
CA ASP A 479 -21.91 -4.01 -22.42
C ASP A 479 -21.27 -3.10 -21.36
N ASN A 480 -20.06 -3.47 -20.93
CA ASN A 480 -19.32 -2.73 -19.91
C ASN A 480 -18.85 -1.33 -20.38
N GLY A 481 -18.66 -1.12 -21.69
CA GLY A 481 -18.28 0.18 -22.23
C GLY A 481 -19.44 1.17 -22.15
N GLN A 482 -20.64 0.73 -22.53
CA GLN A 482 -21.90 1.47 -22.35
C GLN A 482 -22.19 1.74 -20.88
N LEU A 483 -22.02 0.73 -20.02
CA LEU A 483 -22.21 0.89 -18.58
C LEU A 483 -21.26 1.97 -18.02
N SER A 484 -19.99 1.94 -18.42
CA SER A 484 -19.00 2.97 -18.04
C SER A 484 -19.44 4.37 -18.47
N ALA A 485 -20.01 4.54 -19.66
CA ALA A 485 -20.50 5.83 -20.13
C ALA A 485 -21.61 6.40 -19.23
N PHE A 486 -22.50 5.55 -18.69
CA PHE A 486 -23.49 5.99 -17.72
C PHE A 486 -22.93 6.31 -16.32
N PHE A 487 -21.81 5.70 -15.93
CA PHE A 487 -21.10 6.08 -14.69
C PHE A 487 -20.52 7.50 -14.75
N ASP A 488 -20.18 7.97 -15.94
CA ASP A 488 -19.61 9.31 -16.16
C ASP A 488 -20.68 10.38 -16.43
N ASP A 489 -21.94 10.00 -16.68
CA ASP A 489 -23.03 10.94 -16.90
C ASP A 489 -23.65 11.43 -15.57
N PRO A 490 -23.60 12.76 -15.27
CA PRO A 490 -24.13 13.33 -14.03
C PRO A 490 -25.67 13.33 -13.94
N LEU A 491 -26.37 13.16 -15.07
CA LEU A 491 -27.84 13.07 -15.13
C LEU A 491 -28.35 11.63 -15.04
N CYS A 492 -27.45 10.64 -15.06
CA CYS A 492 -27.82 9.24 -14.90
C CYS A 492 -28.11 8.90 -13.43
N GLU A 493 -29.40 8.76 -13.10
CA GLU A 493 -29.87 8.44 -11.76
C GLU A 493 -29.69 6.95 -11.45
N TYR A 494 -30.06 6.10 -12.40
CA TYR A 494 -30.01 4.64 -12.27
C TYR A 494 -29.46 3.98 -13.54
N ARG A 495 -28.72 2.88 -13.34
CA ARG A 495 -27.93 2.20 -14.37
C ARG A 495 -28.28 0.72 -14.34
N TRP A 496 -28.56 0.16 -15.50
CA TRP A 496 -28.84 -1.25 -15.68
C TRP A 496 -27.86 -1.84 -16.69
N LEU A 497 -27.32 -3.03 -16.42
CA LEU A 497 -26.59 -3.82 -17.41
C LEU A 497 -27.47 -5.01 -17.78
N LEU A 498 -27.92 -5.06 -19.03
CA LEU A 498 -28.68 -6.18 -19.54
C LEU A 498 -27.75 -7.40 -19.61
N GLN A 499 -28.18 -8.52 -19.07
CA GLN A 499 -27.37 -9.74 -19.04
C GLN A 499 -27.49 -10.50 -20.37
N ASP A 500 -26.42 -11.18 -20.78
CA ASP A 500 -26.39 -11.98 -22.00
C ASP A 500 -27.52 -13.03 -22.03
N GLY A 501 -28.27 -13.06 -23.13
CA GLY A 501 -29.35 -14.02 -23.39
C GLY A 501 -30.72 -13.42 -23.73
N GLY A 502 -30.87 -12.09 -23.76
CA GLY A 502 -32.01 -11.42 -24.39
C GLY A 502 -31.96 -11.42 -25.92
N SER A 503 -32.88 -10.69 -26.57
CA SER A 503 -32.90 -10.49 -28.03
C SER A 503 -31.71 -9.67 -28.56
N GLY A 504 -30.87 -9.12 -27.67
CA GLY A 504 -29.79 -8.17 -28.00
C GLY A 504 -30.31 -6.74 -28.23
N ASP A 505 -31.61 -6.50 -27.99
CA ASP A 505 -32.31 -5.24 -28.21
C ASP A 505 -32.85 -4.70 -26.88
N ALA A 506 -32.19 -3.67 -26.34
CA ALA A 506 -32.55 -3.08 -25.06
C ALA A 506 -33.98 -2.51 -25.04
N ASP A 507 -34.51 -2.03 -26.17
CA ASP A 507 -35.86 -1.45 -26.24
C ASP A 507 -36.96 -2.52 -26.02
N LYS A 508 -36.65 -3.78 -26.34
CA LYS A 508 -37.56 -4.92 -26.16
C LYS A 508 -37.42 -5.61 -24.81
N ASP A 509 -36.21 -5.63 -24.27
CA ASP A 509 -35.88 -6.43 -23.09
C ASP A 509 -35.74 -5.60 -21.81
N PHE A 510 -35.84 -4.27 -21.88
CA PHE A 510 -35.79 -3.36 -20.73
C PHE A 510 -36.91 -2.33 -20.80
N ARG A 511 -37.74 -2.26 -19.75
CA ARG A 511 -38.82 -1.29 -19.62
C ARG A 511 -38.83 -0.64 -18.24
N VAL A 512 -38.84 0.69 -18.22
CA VAL A 512 -39.17 1.45 -17.00
C VAL A 512 -40.69 1.58 -16.94
N ASN A 513 -41.32 0.89 -15.99
CA ASN A 513 -42.75 0.92 -15.79
C ASN A 513 -43.19 2.16 -15.03
N ARG A 514 -42.43 2.51 -13.98
CA ARG A 514 -42.81 3.57 -13.05
C ARG A 514 -41.58 4.25 -12.46
N VAL A 515 -41.69 5.56 -12.29
CA VAL A 515 -40.73 6.39 -11.55
C VAL A 515 -41.53 7.32 -10.66
N ARG A 516 -41.23 7.37 -9.36
CA ARG A 516 -41.85 8.33 -8.44
C ARG A 516 -40.83 9.11 -7.64
N ILE A 517 -41.20 10.34 -7.31
CA ILE A 517 -40.48 11.19 -6.35
C ILE A 517 -41.50 11.64 -5.31
N ASP A 518 -41.28 11.33 -4.03
CA ASP A 518 -42.19 11.67 -2.92
C ASP A 518 -43.66 11.33 -3.21
N GLU A 519 -43.89 10.11 -3.72
CA GLU A 519 -45.22 9.59 -4.10
C GLU A 519 -45.85 10.20 -5.36
N GLU A 520 -45.19 11.14 -6.03
CA GLU A 520 -45.65 11.70 -7.30
C GLU A 520 -45.12 10.88 -8.49
N ASP A 521 -45.99 10.51 -9.43
CA ASP A 521 -45.61 9.80 -10.66
C ASP A 521 -44.90 10.73 -11.64
N ILE A 522 -43.67 10.38 -12.02
CA ILE A 522 -42.82 11.20 -12.89
C ILE A 522 -42.94 10.73 -14.34
N PRO A 523 -43.30 11.63 -15.27
CA PRO A 523 -43.48 11.24 -16.66
C PRO A 523 -42.14 10.94 -17.34
N VAL A 524 -42.17 9.98 -18.25
CA VAL A 524 -41.08 9.73 -19.20
C VAL A 524 -41.18 10.77 -20.32
N ILE A 525 -40.15 11.61 -20.44
CA ILE A 525 -40.04 12.68 -21.43
C ILE A 525 -39.74 12.09 -22.82
N ARG A 526 -38.75 11.18 -22.89
CA ARG A 526 -38.35 10.52 -24.13
C ARG A 526 -37.60 9.21 -23.86
N ARG A 527 -37.55 8.36 -24.89
CA ARG A 527 -36.76 7.13 -24.94
C ARG A 527 -35.90 7.16 -26.19
N GLU A 528 -34.61 6.86 -26.07
CA GLU A 528 -33.70 6.89 -27.20
C GLU A 528 -32.58 5.83 -27.07
N SER A 529 -32.24 5.18 -28.18
CA SER A 529 -31.07 4.31 -28.27
C SER A 529 -29.89 5.13 -28.79
N THR A 530 -28.87 5.31 -27.96
CA THR A 530 -27.65 6.05 -28.30
C THR A 530 -26.46 5.09 -28.40
N ASN A 531 -25.29 5.62 -28.80
CA ASN A 531 -24.04 4.86 -28.75
C ASN A 531 -23.60 4.51 -27.32
N ARG A 532 -24.20 5.13 -26.29
CA ARG A 532 -23.93 4.87 -24.87
C ARG A 532 -24.88 3.83 -24.28
N GLY A 533 -25.92 3.43 -24.99
CA GLY A 533 -26.94 2.48 -24.53
C GLY A 533 -28.35 3.03 -24.73
N TYR A 534 -29.34 2.36 -24.12
CA TYR A 534 -30.74 2.78 -24.15
C TYR A 534 -31.04 3.74 -22.99
N GLU A 535 -31.59 4.90 -23.30
CA GLU A 535 -31.78 5.99 -22.35
C GLU A 535 -33.29 6.27 -22.16
N VAL A 536 -33.76 6.22 -20.92
CA VAL A 536 -35.12 6.62 -20.53
C VAL A 536 -35.06 7.90 -19.73
N TRP A 537 -35.43 9.01 -20.35
CA TRP A 537 -35.39 10.34 -19.75
C TRP A 537 -36.68 10.62 -18.99
N CYS A 538 -36.57 10.95 -17.71
CA CYS A 538 -37.68 11.25 -16.80
C CYS A 538 -37.52 12.65 -16.22
N GLY A 539 -38.63 13.32 -15.93
CA GLY A 539 -38.60 14.60 -15.23
C GLY A 539 -39.74 15.52 -15.59
N GLY A 540 -39.70 16.73 -15.04
CA GLY A 540 -40.71 17.75 -15.27
C GLY A 540 -40.36 19.07 -14.60
N GLU A 541 -40.93 20.16 -15.08
CA GLU A 541 -40.66 21.51 -14.56
C GLU A 541 -41.06 21.65 -13.08
N HIS A 542 -42.12 20.97 -12.64
CA HIS A 542 -42.58 20.95 -11.25
C HIS A 542 -41.53 20.41 -10.26
N LEU A 543 -40.59 19.57 -10.72
CA LEU A 543 -39.54 19.01 -9.88
C LEU A 543 -38.44 20.02 -9.50
N LYS A 544 -38.39 21.19 -10.14
CA LYS A 544 -37.46 22.26 -9.77
C LYS A 544 -37.67 22.73 -8.33
N GLU A 545 -38.90 22.66 -7.83
CA GLU A 545 -39.24 23.03 -6.45
C GLU A 545 -38.63 22.08 -5.40
N ARG A 546 -38.22 20.86 -5.81
CA ARG A 546 -37.64 19.83 -4.95
C ARG A 546 -36.11 19.86 -4.89
N LEU A 547 -35.46 20.77 -5.64
CA LEU A 547 -33.99 20.83 -5.70
C LEU A 547 -33.38 21.15 -4.33
N GLY A 548 -32.34 20.39 -3.96
CA GLY A 548 -31.65 20.49 -2.67
C GLY A 548 -32.39 19.86 -1.49
N GLN A 549 -33.62 19.36 -1.69
CA GLN A 549 -34.41 18.70 -0.64
C GLN A 549 -34.13 17.19 -0.61
N GLN A 550 -34.34 16.55 0.54
CA GLN A 550 -34.38 15.09 0.60
C GLN A 550 -35.69 14.59 0.01
N VAL A 551 -35.61 13.68 -0.95
CA VAL A 551 -36.76 13.07 -1.62
C VAL A 551 -36.65 11.56 -1.60
N ARG A 552 -37.79 10.87 -1.59
CA ARG A 552 -37.90 9.43 -1.78
C ARG A 552 -38.04 9.13 -3.27
N VAL A 553 -37.07 8.42 -3.83
CA VAL A 553 -37.08 7.98 -5.22
C VAL A 553 -37.53 6.52 -5.26
N GLU A 554 -38.54 6.23 -6.08
CA GLU A 554 -39.03 4.87 -6.36
C GLU A 554 -38.92 4.59 -7.85
N LEU A 555 -38.39 3.42 -8.22
CA LEU A 555 -38.27 2.97 -9.61
C LEU A 555 -38.78 1.54 -9.75
N GLU A 556 -39.60 1.28 -10.76
CA GLU A 556 -39.97 -0.07 -11.18
C GLU A 556 -39.46 -0.33 -12.60
N VAL A 557 -38.60 -1.32 -12.71
CA VAL A 557 -37.99 -1.77 -13.96
C VAL A 557 -38.40 -3.22 -14.23
N VAL A 558 -38.74 -3.51 -15.47
CA VAL A 558 -39.01 -4.86 -15.95
C VAL A 558 -38.00 -5.23 -17.02
N THR A 559 -37.34 -6.37 -16.84
CA THR A 559 -36.41 -6.91 -17.82
C THR A 559 -36.71 -8.35 -18.18
N ARG A 560 -36.33 -8.76 -19.38
CA ARG A 560 -36.31 -10.16 -19.78
C ARG A 560 -34.93 -10.77 -19.50
N SER A 561 -34.90 -11.95 -18.88
CA SER A 561 -33.67 -12.71 -18.65
C SER A 561 -33.79 -14.09 -19.29
N SER A 562 -32.72 -14.59 -19.91
CA SER A 562 -32.71 -15.93 -20.49
C SER A 562 -32.74 -17.01 -19.40
N ARG A 563 -33.35 -18.16 -19.69
CA ARG A 563 -33.20 -19.37 -18.84
C ARG A 563 -31.74 -19.84 -18.75
N GLY A 564 -30.89 -19.49 -19.72
CA GLY A 564 -29.45 -19.75 -19.67
C GLY A 564 -28.72 -18.92 -18.61
N CYS A 565 -29.24 -17.74 -18.25
CA CYS A 565 -28.67 -16.92 -17.19
C CYS A 565 -29.10 -17.44 -15.82
N ARG A 566 -28.14 -17.67 -14.93
CA ARG A 566 -28.34 -18.29 -13.61
C ARG A 566 -27.91 -17.39 -12.45
N PHE A 567 -27.75 -16.10 -12.70
CA PHE A 567 -27.33 -15.17 -11.66
C PHE A 567 -27.92 -13.77 -11.84
N PHE A 568 -28.05 -13.04 -10.73
CA PHE A 568 -28.53 -11.66 -10.69
C PHE A 568 -27.70 -10.86 -9.70
N PRO A 569 -26.83 -9.95 -10.16
CA PRO A 569 -26.01 -9.13 -9.28
C PRO A 569 -26.69 -7.80 -8.93
N VAL A 570 -26.49 -7.35 -7.70
CA VAL A 570 -26.87 -6.04 -7.20
C VAL A 570 -25.62 -5.34 -6.69
N TYR A 571 -25.31 -4.16 -7.23
CA TYR A 571 -24.15 -3.37 -6.85
C TYR A 571 -24.57 -2.02 -6.29
N LEU A 572 -23.96 -1.63 -5.18
CA LEU A 572 -24.11 -0.32 -4.56
C LEU A 572 -23.00 0.60 -5.08
N VAL A 573 -23.41 1.62 -5.82
CA VAL A 573 -22.51 2.63 -6.40
C VAL A 573 -22.27 3.79 -5.43
N TYR A 574 -23.22 4.05 -4.53
CA TYR A 574 -23.18 5.17 -3.58
C TYR A 574 -23.13 4.68 -2.14
N PRO A 575 -22.52 5.45 -1.23
CA PRO A 575 -22.62 5.16 0.19
C PRO A 575 -24.09 5.11 0.62
N THR A 576 -24.47 3.99 1.23
CA THR A 576 -25.85 3.67 1.56
C THR A 576 -25.94 3.38 3.06
N ARG A 577 -26.90 4.00 3.76
CA ARG A 577 -27.15 3.75 5.19
C ARG A 577 -28.38 2.87 5.37
N GLY A 578 -28.16 1.67 5.89
CA GLY A 578 -29.16 0.60 5.93
C GLY A 578 -29.51 0.07 4.54
N LEU A 579 -29.79 -1.22 4.43
CA LEU A 579 -30.28 -1.80 3.17
C LEU A 579 -31.20 -2.99 3.42
N GLU A 580 -32.17 -3.15 2.53
CA GLU A 580 -32.98 -4.35 2.41
C GLU A 580 -33.00 -4.82 0.94
N ILE A 581 -32.56 -6.04 0.67
CA ILE A 581 -32.58 -6.64 -0.68
C ILE A 581 -33.36 -7.94 -0.60
N ASN A 582 -34.41 -8.06 -1.42
CA ASN A 582 -35.28 -9.23 -1.47
C ASN A 582 -35.24 -9.84 -2.86
N PHE A 583 -35.00 -11.15 -2.96
CA PHE A 583 -35.06 -11.90 -4.20
C PHE A 583 -36.16 -12.95 -4.10
N ARG A 584 -37.25 -12.77 -4.86
CA ARG A 584 -38.44 -13.63 -4.87
C ARG A 584 -38.48 -14.45 -6.13
N TYR A 585 -38.72 -15.75 -5.99
CA TYR A 585 -38.73 -16.71 -7.10
C TYR A 585 -39.84 -17.78 -6.94
N GLU A 586 -40.84 -17.50 -6.10
CA GLU A 586 -42.01 -18.35 -5.91
C GLU A 586 -42.76 -18.58 -7.24
N GLY A 587 -43.15 -19.83 -7.50
CA GLY A 587 -43.88 -20.19 -8.72
C GLY A 587 -43.01 -20.32 -9.98
N THR A 588 -41.67 -20.29 -9.85
CA THR A 588 -40.72 -20.55 -10.93
C THR A 588 -40.10 -21.95 -10.80
N PRO A 589 -39.47 -22.52 -11.86
CA PRO A 589 -38.72 -23.78 -11.80
C PRO A 589 -37.36 -23.66 -11.12
N VAL A 590 -37.04 -22.51 -10.52
CA VAL A 590 -35.84 -22.32 -9.70
C VAL A 590 -35.99 -23.08 -8.39
N SER A 591 -35.04 -23.97 -8.12
CA SER A 591 -35.06 -24.84 -6.93
C SER A 591 -34.42 -24.17 -5.71
N THR A 592 -33.23 -23.61 -5.91
CA THR A 592 -32.38 -23.05 -4.86
C THR A 592 -31.74 -21.77 -5.34
N VAL A 593 -31.72 -20.76 -4.48
CA VAL A 593 -31.03 -19.49 -4.69
C VAL A 593 -29.98 -19.34 -3.60
N GLN A 594 -28.75 -19.13 -4.01
CA GLN A 594 -27.62 -18.82 -3.14
C GLN A 594 -27.21 -17.36 -3.34
N GLU A 595 -27.00 -16.65 -2.24
CA GLU A 595 -26.50 -15.28 -2.25
C GLU A 595 -25.00 -15.22 -1.91
N ILE A 596 -24.21 -14.51 -2.72
CA ILE A 596 -22.80 -14.23 -2.46
C ILE A 596 -22.68 -12.74 -2.14
N CYS A 597 -22.51 -12.44 -0.85
CA CYS A 597 -22.42 -11.07 -0.35
C CYS A 597 -20.98 -10.57 -0.33
N PHE A 598 -20.79 -9.31 -0.71
CA PHE A 598 -19.53 -8.58 -0.60
C PHE A 598 -19.85 -7.15 -0.14
N PHE A 599 -20.09 -6.96 1.15
CA PHE A 599 -20.33 -5.63 1.70
C PHE A 599 -19.09 -5.09 2.39
N ALA A 600 -18.85 -3.79 2.26
CA ALA A 600 -17.80 -3.05 2.93
C ALA A 600 -18.44 -2.04 3.90
N GLY A 601 -18.02 -2.05 5.16
CA GLY A 601 -18.60 -1.23 6.23
C GLY A 601 -18.04 -1.61 7.59
N LYS A 602 -18.48 -0.92 8.65
CA LYS A 602 -18.06 -1.24 10.04
C LYS A 602 -18.56 -2.62 10.47
N HIS A 603 -19.79 -2.96 10.09
CA HIS A 603 -20.40 -4.26 10.33
C HIS A 603 -21.02 -4.79 9.03
N PRO A 604 -20.21 -5.36 8.11
CA PRO A 604 -20.63 -5.66 6.74
C PRO A 604 -21.44 -6.94 6.59
N TYR A 605 -21.87 -7.58 7.68
CA TYR A 605 -22.53 -8.89 7.62
C TYR A 605 -24.05 -8.71 7.62
N PRO A 606 -24.75 -8.93 6.49
CA PRO A 606 -26.20 -8.85 6.46
C PRO A 606 -26.84 -9.99 7.25
N GLU A 607 -28.00 -9.71 7.84
CA GLU A 607 -28.92 -10.74 8.31
C GLU A 607 -29.60 -11.35 7.08
N ILE A 608 -29.48 -12.67 6.90
CA ILE A 608 -29.98 -13.38 5.72
C ILE A 608 -31.09 -14.33 6.15
N ILE A 609 -32.27 -14.16 5.55
CA ILE A 609 -33.44 -15.02 5.74
C ILE A 609 -33.69 -15.76 4.43
N ARG A 610 -33.78 -17.09 4.48
CA ARG A 610 -34.04 -17.95 3.32
C ARG A 610 -35.34 -18.71 3.54
N ASP A 611 -36.28 -18.57 2.61
CA ASP A 611 -37.48 -19.40 2.51
C ASP A 611 -37.38 -20.23 1.22
N PRO A 612 -36.94 -21.50 1.30
CA PRO A 612 -36.68 -22.34 0.13
C PRO A 612 -37.88 -22.44 -0.82
N GLY A 613 -37.64 -22.16 -2.10
CA GLY A 613 -38.68 -22.15 -3.14
C GLY A 613 -39.52 -20.88 -3.21
N ARG A 614 -39.22 -19.88 -2.36
CA ARG A 614 -39.98 -18.63 -2.27
C ARG A 614 -39.11 -17.39 -2.38
N CYS A 615 -38.20 -17.18 -1.42
CA CYS A 615 -37.40 -15.95 -1.40
C CYS A 615 -36.09 -16.05 -0.58
N VAL A 616 -35.16 -15.16 -0.91
CA VAL A 616 -33.98 -14.83 -0.10
C VAL A 616 -34.04 -13.34 0.23
N SER A 617 -33.95 -13.00 1.51
CA SER A 617 -33.97 -11.62 2.01
C SER A 617 -32.68 -11.30 2.74
N LEU A 618 -32.09 -10.15 2.43
CA LEU A 618 -30.89 -9.63 3.08
C LEU A 618 -31.20 -8.28 3.72
N ARG A 619 -30.79 -8.11 4.98
CA ARG A 619 -30.96 -6.86 5.71
C ARG A 619 -29.67 -6.41 6.39
N ILE A 620 -29.32 -5.14 6.22
CA ILE A 620 -28.33 -4.44 7.05
C ILE A 620 -29.05 -3.32 7.79
N ARG A 621 -28.75 -3.19 9.08
CA ARG A 621 -29.43 -2.28 10.02
C ARG A 621 -29.35 -0.82 9.56
N ASP A 622 -30.40 -0.05 9.85
CA ASP A 622 -30.59 1.35 9.41
C ASP A 622 -29.54 2.33 9.94
N GLY A 623 -28.77 1.94 10.96
CA GLY A 623 -27.67 2.73 11.53
C GLY A 623 -26.30 2.47 10.91
N GLU A 624 -26.18 1.46 10.03
CA GLU A 624 -24.89 1.04 9.48
C GLU A 624 -24.66 1.62 8.08
N TRP A 625 -23.45 2.10 7.84
CA TRP A 625 -23.02 2.57 6.53
C TRP A 625 -22.39 1.44 5.71
N ILE A 626 -22.85 1.32 4.48
CA ILE A 626 -22.29 0.46 3.44
C ILE A 626 -21.60 1.33 2.40
N PHE A 627 -20.36 0.99 2.09
CA PHE A 627 -19.53 1.73 1.14
C PHE A 627 -19.75 1.30 -0.31
N PRO A 628 -19.43 2.15 -1.30
CA PRO A 628 -19.46 1.80 -2.72
C PRO A 628 -18.69 0.51 -3.06
N ASN A 629 -19.00 -0.08 -4.21
CA ASN A 629 -18.47 -1.38 -4.67
C ASN A 629 -18.86 -2.55 -3.75
N SER A 630 -19.85 -2.33 -2.88
CA SER A 630 -20.50 -3.38 -2.11
C SER A 630 -21.67 -3.97 -2.89
N GLY A 631 -22.12 -5.16 -2.53
CA GLY A 631 -23.27 -5.77 -3.17
C GLY A 631 -23.52 -7.22 -2.82
N VAL A 632 -24.40 -7.83 -3.60
CA VAL A 632 -24.76 -9.25 -3.52
C VAL A 632 -25.01 -9.80 -4.92
N THR A 633 -24.53 -11.02 -5.17
CA THR A 633 -24.88 -11.78 -6.37
C THR A 633 -25.76 -12.96 -5.97
N PHE A 634 -26.98 -13.00 -6.49
CA PHE A 634 -27.84 -14.18 -6.39
C PHE A 634 -27.48 -15.15 -7.50
N LEU A 635 -27.31 -16.43 -7.17
CA LEU A 635 -27.03 -17.53 -8.07
C LEU A 635 -28.10 -18.58 -7.87
N TRP A 636 -28.56 -19.26 -8.92
CA TRP A 636 -29.59 -20.26 -8.77
C TRP A 636 -29.45 -21.46 -9.70
N ASP A 637 -30.04 -22.57 -9.28
CA ASP A 637 -30.13 -23.80 -10.05
C ASP A 637 -31.59 -24.21 -10.31
N TYR A 638 -31.79 -24.90 -11.43
CA TYR A 638 -33.08 -25.46 -11.82
C TYR A 638 -33.31 -26.82 -11.18
N ASP A 639 -34.56 -27.10 -10.83
CA ASP A 639 -34.96 -28.45 -10.46
C ASP A 639 -34.87 -29.36 -11.70
N PRO A 640 -34.04 -30.42 -11.71
CA PRO A 640 -33.95 -31.34 -12.85
C PRO A 640 -35.24 -32.15 -13.10
N SER A 641 -36.24 -32.04 -12.23
CA SER A 641 -37.53 -32.74 -12.32
C SER A 641 -38.72 -31.89 -12.78
N LYS A 642 -38.53 -30.59 -13.06
CA LYS A 642 -39.58 -29.66 -13.52
C LYS A 642 -39.26 -28.95 -14.82
#